data_AF-A0AA39G6I8-F1
#
_entry.id   AF-A0AA39G6I8-F1
#
_cell.length_a   1.000
_cell.length_b   1.000
_cell.length_c   1.000
_cell.angle_alpha   90.00
_cell.angle_beta   90.00
_cell.angle_gamma   90.00
#
_symmetry.space_group_name_H-M   'P 1'
#
loop_
_entity.id
_entity.type
_entity.pdbx_description
1 polymer ?
#
loop_
_entity_poly.entity_id
_entity_poly.type
_entity_poly.pdbx_seq_one_letter_code
_entity_poly.pdbx_strand_id
1 'polypeptide(L)'
;MENNNSSMNFSVNNDEDLNNDSTSHDSVTNYQLEMIDKNTKDENVDMDFDDLLPCVGEFGFYQRQLFFCMIPFIFFLVFVYFGQIFITLVPGDHWCRIPELEDLTVEQRMALGIPSAKETADATTSGYSKCLMYNVNFTEILMNGTISFGNPKWPTQKCQFGWEYNFDEIPYETIATENDWVCDNAALPTISQSIFFVGAIFGGILFGGIADHYGRIPAIVLANLSACIAGIATAFTNNFWQFTLTRFFVGMAYDTCFAMMYILVLEYVGPKWRTFVANISIGIFFTCASCLLPWIAYFLANWRNTVLAVSVPLILTIFTPWIVPESARWLVSQGKVDEAIEILKKIEKYNSNKVPDNIYKRFKESCERLRKHEVEGKIYTAIDLFRTPQLRKVTILLVVIWMIISLVFDGHVRNIDNLGLNIFITFTIASAMELPADVCLTLVLDRWGRRWVAFGTMVIAGFFSILACTVSNNINSASLAIAGRFFVNISYNIGLLYAAESLPTVVRAQGVAFIHLMGCISNILSPFVVYLVVISPVLPLLLLGILGIIGGTLALLLPETLNQELPQTLQDGEDFGKDQGFWDMPCFIKNADDEMKPESIRQNVTDNVRNSERLYLRGEVLRSSMISRSSIRSRNRSKNTTDEIVNIVKFSIPTSDEYPYYEKCVRKDLNYEELNNTLDLNVEIWQTNRSVKCEKWEYNTSQVPYLSIGSELDWVCDKERLISSSQSLFFVGSILGGFIFGWVADHHGRVPALTLCCIVTIFGTVATAWATSFWSFALVRFITGFAFDNCINIPLILVVEYMAINRRTIVFNVAFGVYFALGSTVLPWVAYYISNWRYFSYIVALTMVFGLFTPWILPESARWYASTGQWEKVINNLKNIARVNKKNPDPRIYDIFVRNASRIKSNTESATLLDLFKTPRLARTTILIICFWASTIICFDGHVYSLKLLQSSVFVSFSLASSTELPAGLLVTLILDRWGRRFCGFLTLAAISCFSFTELYLPSAAGKLSSSVLARFSGNMAANIGLQYSTELLPTPVRGQGVALIHIFGIIAHAIAPYITDLVEIWYGFPMMLIGTLAFATAILVLFLPETTGRELPQTLQQGEDFSKNQRFWTLPCYEKSQIDPEHDENNCHNIEQ
;
A
#
# COMPACT_ATOMS: atom_id res chain seq x y z
N MET A 1 22.47 -23.98 76.17
CA MET A 1 22.89 -22.71 76.77
C MET A 1 23.79 -22.01 75.78
N GLU A 2 23.44 -20.76 75.49
CA GLU A 2 24.33 -19.64 75.15
C GLU A 2 25.01 -19.54 73.77
N ASN A 3 24.46 -18.58 73.01
CA ASN A 3 25.07 -17.31 72.61
C ASN A 3 26.19 -17.25 71.55
N ASN A 4 25.78 -16.70 70.39
CA ASN A 4 26.07 -15.34 69.91
C ASN A 4 27.51 -14.82 69.70
N ASN A 5 27.60 -14.11 68.56
CA ASN A 5 28.32 -12.86 68.28
C ASN A 5 29.71 -12.90 67.62
N SER A 6 29.65 -12.70 66.29
CA SER A 6 30.11 -11.52 65.53
C SER A 6 31.46 -10.82 65.81
N SER A 7 32.14 -10.61 64.66
CA SER A 7 32.91 -9.42 64.23
C SER A 7 34.31 -9.18 64.79
N MET A 8 35.32 -9.01 63.92
CA MET A 8 35.76 -7.68 63.42
C MET A 8 36.97 -7.78 62.47
N ASN A 9 37.01 -6.80 61.57
CA ASN A 9 38.01 -6.47 60.54
C ASN A 9 39.45 -6.33 61.05
N PHE A 10 40.45 -6.54 60.17
CA PHE A 10 41.24 -5.45 59.56
C PHE A 10 42.28 -5.98 58.55
N SER A 11 42.44 -5.24 57.47
CA SER A 11 43.37 -5.39 56.34
C SER A 11 44.83 -5.05 56.68
N VAL A 12 45.79 -5.50 55.86
CA VAL A 12 46.78 -4.66 55.10
C VAL A 12 47.88 -5.52 54.41
N ASN A 13 47.86 -5.43 53.08
CA ASN A 13 48.91 -5.27 52.03
C ASN A 13 50.13 -6.21 51.83
N ASN A 14 50.26 -6.58 50.53
CA ASN A 14 51.45 -6.55 49.63
C ASN A 14 52.64 -7.49 49.95
N ASP A 15 53.40 -8.08 49.00
CA ASP A 15 53.58 -7.92 47.55
C ASP A 15 54.30 -9.17 46.95
N GLU A 16 54.25 -9.30 45.60
CA GLU A 16 55.26 -9.88 44.68
C GLU A 16 55.51 -11.41 44.53
N ASP A 17 54.96 -11.93 43.41
CA ASP A 17 55.70 -12.41 42.22
C ASP A 17 55.78 -13.91 41.81
N LEU A 18 55.14 -14.13 40.64
CA LEU A 18 55.58 -14.80 39.41
C LEU A 18 55.32 -16.32 39.17
N ASN A 19 54.29 -16.51 38.34
CA ASN A 19 54.24 -17.26 37.07
C ASN A 19 54.21 -18.81 37.04
N ASN A 20 53.00 -19.35 36.90
CA ASN A 20 52.58 -20.18 35.75
C ASN A 20 51.06 -20.44 35.82
N ASP A 21 50.25 -19.75 35.00
CA ASP A 21 48.82 -20.09 34.82
C ASP A 21 48.43 -19.99 33.35
N SER A 22 48.35 -21.15 32.70
CA SER A 22 47.77 -21.35 31.36
C SER A 22 46.67 -22.42 31.40
N THR A 23 45.81 -22.38 32.43
CA THR A 23 44.84 -23.45 32.77
C THR A 23 43.41 -22.96 33.02
N SER A 24 43.07 -21.70 32.72
CA SER A 24 41.73 -21.15 32.98
C SER A 24 40.72 -21.32 31.84
N HIS A 25 41.15 -21.61 30.60
CA HIS A 25 40.22 -21.81 29.47
C HIS A 25 39.72 -23.25 29.32
N ASP A 26 40.56 -24.27 29.59
CA ASP A 26 40.17 -25.69 29.49
C ASP A 26 39.24 -26.16 30.62
N SER A 27 39.25 -25.47 31.77
CA SER A 27 38.41 -25.80 32.92
C SER A 27 36.95 -25.36 32.74
N VAL A 28 36.68 -24.27 32.02
CA VAL A 28 35.32 -23.78 31.77
C VAL A 28 34.59 -24.61 30.70
N THR A 29 35.30 -25.06 29.66
CA THR A 29 34.74 -25.94 28.62
C THR A 29 34.40 -27.32 29.17
N ASN A 30 35.27 -27.89 30.02
CA ASN A 30 35.01 -29.17 30.67
C ASN A 30 33.86 -29.10 31.69
N TYR A 31 33.69 -27.99 32.40
CA TYR A 31 32.57 -27.82 33.35
C TYR A 31 31.22 -27.65 32.64
N GLN A 32 31.18 -27.00 31.48
CA GLN A 32 29.98 -26.91 30.63
C GLN A 32 29.66 -28.25 29.96
N LEU A 33 30.68 -28.99 29.50
CA LEU A 33 30.53 -30.35 28.99
C LEU A 33 30.05 -31.31 30.09
N GLU A 34 30.54 -31.21 31.33
CA GLU A 34 30.06 -32.00 32.48
C GLU A 34 28.66 -31.58 32.98
N MET A 35 28.26 -30.31 32.84
CA MET A 35 26.89 -29.88 33.17
C MET A 35 25.88 -30.34 32.13
N ILE A 36 26.26 -30.36 30.85
CA ILE A 36 25.49 -31.05 29.82
C ILE A 36 25.47 -32.54 30.16
N ASP A 37 26.61 -33.14 30.55
CA ASP A 37 26.66 -34.57 30.88
C ASP A 37 25.89 -34.98 32.18
N LYS A 38 25.57 -33.99 33.03
CA LYS A 38 24.69 -34.16 34.21
C LYS A 38 23.21 -33.94 33.90
N ASN A 39 22.89 -33.14 32.89
CA ASN A 39 21.53 -32.97 32.36
C ASN A 39 21.18 -34.04 31.29
N THR A 40 22.14 -34.83 30.81
CA THR A 40 22.02 -35.85 29.73
C THR A 40 21.60 -37.25 30.19
N LYS A 41 21.16 -37.46 31.44
CA LYS A 41 20.60 -38.78 31.82
C LYS A 41 19.22 -39.08 31.23
N ASP A 42 18.61 -38.13 30.53
CA ASP A 42 17.45 -38.37 29.67
C ASP A 42 17.88 -38.42 28.20
N GLU A 43 17.90 -39.63 27.62
CA GLU A 43 18.10 -39.88 26.18
C GLU A 43 16.98 -39.30 25.29
N ASN A 44 15.93 -38.71 25.89
CA ASN A 44 14.72 -38.25 25.22
C ASN A 44 14.64 -36.74 24.96
N VAL A 45 15.61 -35.93 25.37
CA VAL A 45 15.58 -34.47 25.14
C VAL A 45 16.17 -34.13 23.78
N ASP A 46 15.37 -33.49 22.92
CA ASP A 46 15.80 -33.00 21.61
C ASP A 46 16.78 -31.83 21.74
N MET A 47 17.86 -31.87 20.96
CA MET A 47 18.91 -30.85 20.94
C MET A 47 18.68 -29.90 19.76
N ASP A 48 18.61 -28.60 20.02
CA ASP A 48 18.44 -27.57 18.99
C ASP A 48 19.78 -26.85 18.67
N PHE A 49 19.77 -26.03 17.62
CA PHE A 49 20.95 -25.29 17.16
C PHE A 49 21.52 -24.36 18.24
N ASP A 50 20.66 -23.74 19.05
CA ASP A 50 21.07 -22.86 20.14
C ASP A 50 21.75 -23.62 21.30
N ASP A 51 21.56 -24.94 21.42
CA ASP A 51 22.28 -25.80 22.38
C ASP A 51 23.66 -26.23 21.84
N LEU A 52 23.78 -26.40 20.52
CA LEU A 52 25.01 -26.80 19.86
C LEU A 52 26.01 -25.65 19.69
N LEU A 53 25.51 -24.43 19.41
CA LEU A 53 26.36 -23.27 19.12
C LEU A 53 27.35 -22.91 20.25
N PRO A 54 26.97 -22.97 21.55
CA PRO A 54 27.91 -22.76 22.65
C PRO A 54 29.08 -23.75 22.66
N CYS A 55 28.86 -25.01 22.24
CA CYS A 55 29.91 -26.03 22.15
C CYS A 55 30.95 -25.67 21.07
N VAL A 56 30.51 -25.05 19.96
CA VAL A 56 31.37 -24.57 18.87
C VAL A 56 32.03 -23.21 19.22
N GLY A 57 31.43 -22.47 20.16
CA GLY A 57 31.90 -21.19 20.71
C GLY A 57 30.95 -20.04 20.37
N GLU A 58 30.42 -19.36 21.40
CA GLU A 58 29.36 -18.34 21.25
C GLU A 58 29.80 -17.06 20.52
N PHE A 59 31.06 -16.64 20.67
CA PHE A 59 31.63 -15.44 20.06
C PHE A 59 33.15 -15.59 19.86
N GLY A 60 33.54 -16.67 19.16
CA GLY A 60 34.94 -17.03 18.89
C GLY A 60 35.64 -16.12 17.88
N PHE A 61 36.80 -16.54 17.40
CA PHE A 61 37.56 -15.78 16.38
C PHE A 61 36.77 -15.67 15.07
N TYR A 62 36.11 -16.74 14.64
CA TYR A 62 35.34 -16.77 13.40
C TYR A 62 34.14 -15.82 13.43
N GLN A 63 33.36 -15.82 14.53
CA GLN A 63 32.22 -14.92 14.70
C GLN A 63 32.65 -13.45 14.74
N ARG A 64 33.78 -13.13 15.37
CA ARG A 64 34.36 -11.78 15.34
C ARG A 64 34.75 -11.35 13.93
N GLN A 65 35.34 -12.25 13.13
CA GLN A 65 35.64 -11.98 11.73
C GLN A 65 34.36 -11.72 10.91
N LEU A 66 33.30 -12.52 11.11
CA LEU A 66 32.00 -12.31 10.47
C LEU A 66 31.37 -10.96 10.84
N PHE A 67 31.48 -10.54 12.10
CA PHE A 67 31.02 -9.22 12.54
C PHE A 67 31.69 -8.08 11.77
N PHE A 68 33.01 -8.14 11.56
CA PHE A 68 33.72 -7.15 10.75
C PHE A 68 33.38 -7.24 9.25
N CYS A 69 32.98 -8.41 8.75
CA CYS A 69 32.52 -8.56 7.37
C CYS A 69 31.19 -7.82 7.10
N MET A 70 30.46 -7.37 8.12
CA MET A 70 29.25 -6.56 7.96
C MET A 70 29.53 -5.12 7.50
N ILE A 71 30.72 -4.57 7.79
CA ILE A 71 31.11 -3.19 7.49
C ILE A 71 30.79 -2.77 6.04
N PRO A 72 31.28 -3.47 4.99
CA PRO A 72 31.02 -3.06 3.62
C PRO A 72 29.53 -3.01 3.27
N PHE A 73 28.72 -3.94 3.78
CA PHE A 73 27.29 -4.00 3.50
C PHE A 73 26.49 -2.86 4.14
N ILE A 74 26.88 -2.43 5.33
CA ILE A 74 26.31 -1.24 5.97
C ILE A 74 26.68 0.03 5.20
N PHE A 75 27.92 0.11 4.72
CA PHE A 75 28.33 1.22 3.86
C PHE A 75 27.51 1.25 2.57
N PHE A 76 27.27 0.09 1.95
CA PHE A 76 26.41 0.00 0.76
C PHE A 76 24.98 0.46 1.04
N LEU A 77 24.37 0.00 2.15
CA LEU A 77 23.03 0.45 2.57
C LEU A 77 22.98 1.98 2.67
N VAL A 78 23.90 2.57 3.44
CA VAL A 78 23.93 4.02 3.67
C VAL A 78 24.15 4.79 2.38
N PHE A 79 25.07 4.34 1.54
CA PHE A 79 25.38 5.04 0.30
C PHE A 79 24.24 4.95 -0.71
N VAL A 80 23.58 3.79 -0.83
CA VAL A 80 22.39 3.61 -1.68
C VAL A 80 21.24 4.49 -1.18
N TYR A 81 21.03 4.54 0.14
CA TYR A 81 19.91 5.25 0.74
C TYR A 81 20.08 6.78 0.74
N PHE A 82 21.10 7.27 1.45
CA PHE A 82 21.33 8.70 1.63
C PHE A 82 22.01 9.33 0.41
N GLY A 83 22.69 8.54 -0.43
CA GLY A 83 23.33 9.07 -1.65
C GLY A 83 22.33 9.72 -2.60
N GLN A 84 21.08 9.26 -2.59
CA GLN A 84 19.99 9.87 -3.35
C GLN A 84 19.73 11.33 -2.97
N ILE A 85 19.90 11.70 -1.69
CA ILE A 85 19.68 13.07 -1.23
C ILE A 85 20.70 13.99 -1.92
N PHE A 86 21.99 13.68 -1.79
CA PHE A 86 23.12 14.48 -2.31
C PHE A 86 23.13 14.65 -3.82
N ILE A 87 22.65 13.66 -4.58
CA ILE A 87 22.60 13.76 -6.04
C ILE A 87 21.39 14.57 -6.56
N THR A 88 20.39 14.82 -5.71
CA THR A 88 19.16 15.56 -6.06
C THR A 88 19.04 16.92 -5.35
N LEU A 89 20.07 17.38 -4.65
CA LEU A 89 20.02 18.67 -3.96
C LEU A 89 19.83 19.83 -4.94
N VAL A 90 19.13 20.86 -4.49
CA VAL A 90 18.93 22.10 -5.24
C VAL A 90 19.48 23.25 -4.39
N PRO A 91 20.40 24.07 -4.91
CA PRO A 91 20.90 25.23 -4.18
C PRO A 91 19.77 26.19 -3.79
N GLY A 92 19.88 26.79 -2.60
CA GLY A 92 18.87 27.70 -2.07
C GLY A 92 18.62 28.89 -3.01
N ASP A 93 19.68 29.46 -3.57
CA ASP A 93 19.61 30.60 -4.49
C ASP A 93 19.87 30.22 -5.95
N HIS A 94 18.89 30.54 -6.80
CA HIS A 94 18.96 30.41 -8.25
C HIS A 94 18.15 31.52 -8.92
N TRP A 95 18.48 31.84 -10.16
CA TRP A 95 17.81 32.89 -10.94
C TRP A 95 17.70 32.55 -12.43
N CYS A 96 16.86 33.28 -13.16
CA CYS A 96 16.74 33.09 -14.61
C CYS A 96 18.04 33.43 -15.32
N ARG A 97 18.46 32.57 -16.26
CA ARG A 97 19.54 32.86 -17.21
C ARG A 97 19.02 33.82 -18.29
N ILE A 98 19.79 34.86 -18.61
CA ILE A 98 19.46 35.86 -19.63
C ILE A 98 20.67 35.99 -20.58
N PRO A 99 20.61 35.37 -21.78
CA PRO A 99 21.73 35.34 -22.73
C PRO A 99 22.24 36.74 -23.10
N GLU A 100 21.33 37.71 -23.23
CA GLU A 100 21.64 39.09 -23.63
C GLU A 100 22.46 39.86 -22.59
N LEU A 101 22.54 39.36 -21.36
CA LEU A 101 23.24 40.01 -20.26
C LEU A 101 24.53 39.26 -19.85
N GLU A 102 24.92 38.16 -20.52
CA GLU A 102 26.05 37.30 -20.12
C GLU A 102 27.39 38.04 -19.98
N ASP A 103 27.60 39.14 -20.73
CA ASP A 103 28.82 39.96 -20.65
C ASP A 103 28.95 40.79 -19.35
N LEU A 104 27.87 40.90 -18.55
CA LEU A 104 27.86 41.64 -17.28
C LEU A 104 28.21 40.75 -16.08
N THR A 105 28.64 41.38 -14.99
CA THR A 105 28.85 40.67 -13.70
C THR A 105 27.54 40.11 -13.15
N VAL A 106 27.59 38.97 -12.43
CA VAL A 106 26.42 38.28 -11.86
C VAL A 106 25.49 39.25 -11.10
N GLU A 107 26.05 40.10 -10.24
CA GLU A 107 25.27 41.08 -9.47
C GLU A 107 24.54 42.09 -10.37
N GLN A 108 25.18 42.56 -11.44
CA GLN A 108 24.57 43.48 -12.40
C GLN A 108 23.47 42.79 -13.22
N ARG A 109 23.70 41.54 -13.62
CA ARG A 109 22.71 40.73 -14.35
C ARG A 109 21.45 40.54 -13.50
N MET A 110 21.64 40.20 -12.22
CA MET A 110 20.53 40.04 -11.28
C MET A 110 19.80 41.36 -11.04
N ALA A 111 20.54 42.43 -10.75
CA ALA A 111 19.97 43.74 -10.46
C ALA A 111 19.16 44.31 -11.64
N LEU A 112 19.57 44.03 -12.89
CA LEU A 112 18.91 44.54 -14.10
C LEU A 112 17.77 43.62 -14.58
N GLY A 113 18.00 42.31 -14.57
CA GLY A 113 17.13 41.33 -15.23
C GLY A 113 16.07 40.69 -14.34
N ILE A 114 16.23 40.75 -13.02
CA ILE A 114 15.38 40.00 -12.07
C ILE A 114 14.56 40.95 -11.19
N PRO A 115 13.25 40.71 -11.02
CA PRO A 115 12.42 41.48 -10.11
C PRO A 115 12.78 41.24 -8.64
N SER A 116 12.60 42.26 -7.80
CA SER A 116 12.84 42.14 -6.36
C SER A 116 11.75 41.33 -5.67
N ALA A 117 12.17 40.44 -4.77
CA ALA A 117 11.32 39.55 -3.98
C ALA A 117 10.31 40.30 -3.07
N LYS A 118 10.50 41.59 -2.78
CA LYS A 118 9.57 42.37 -1.93
C LYS A 118 8.22 42.68 -2.60
N GLU A 119 8.11 42.49 -3.92
CA GLU A 119 6.90 42.76 -4.71
C GLU A 119 6.15 41.48 -5.09
N THR A 120 6.70 40.31 -4.77
CA THR A 120 6.16 38.97 -5.05
C THR A 120 6.07 38.15 -3.75
N ALA A 121 5.19 37.16 -3.65
CA ALA A 121 5.00 36.36 -2.43
C ALA A 121 6.21 35.51 -2.01
N ASP A 122 7.25 35.43 -2.85
CA ASP A 122 8.46 34.64 -2.66
C ASP A 122 9.60 35.50 -2.09
N ALA A 123 9.59 35.74 -0.78
CA ALA A 123 10.67 36.46 -0.09
C ALA A 123 11.94 35.60 0.03
N THR A 124 13.10 36.15 -0.36
CA THR A 124 14.42 35.47 -0.32
C THR A 124 15.44 36.22 0.56
N THR A 125 16.52 35.53 0.92
CA THR A 125 17.69 36.06 1.62
C THR A 125 18.46 37.09 0.78
N SER A 126 18.43 36.94 -0.55
CA SER A 126 19.09 37.79 -1.55
C SER A 126 18.22 38.95 -2.08
N GLY A 127 16.91 38.93 -1.82
CA GLY A 127 15.98 40.01 -2.17
C GLY A 127 15.50 40.03 -3.63
N TYR A 128 15.77 38.98 -4.42
CA TYR A 128 15.36 38.80 -5.82
C TYR A 128 14.45 37.56 -6.02
N SER A 129 13.62 37.56 -7.06
CA SER A 129 12.75 36.44 -7.45
C SER A 129 13.54 35.30 -8.11
N LYS A 130 13.19 34.04 -7.80
CA LYS A 130 13.90 32.85 -8.32
C LYS A 130 13.38 32.35 -9.67
N CYS A 131 12.11 32.62 -9.98
CA CYS A 131 11.38 32.00 -11.09
C CYS A 131 10.89 33.01 -12.16
N LEU A 132 11.08 34.30 -11.91
CA LEU A 132 10.60 35.37 -12.78
C LEU A 132 11.76 36.25 -13.25
N MET A 133 11.64 36.75 -14.47
CA MET A 133 12.52 37.76 -15.07
C MET A 133 11.69 38.90 -15.65
N TYR A 134 12.32 40.05 -15.86
CA TYR A 134 11.68 41.15 -16.59
C TYR A 134 11.54 40.81 -18.08
N ASN A 135 10.40 41.19 -18.65
CA ASN A 135 10.10 41.06 -20.07
C ASN A 135 10.40 42.38 -20.79
N VAL A 136 11.68 42.61 -21.07
CA VAL A 136 12.16 43.82 -21.76
C VAL A 136 13.25 43.46 -22.76
N ASN A 137 13.42 44.29 -23.79
CA ASN A 137 14.51 44.11 -24.74
C ASN A 137 15.83 44.59 -24.12
N PHE A 138 16.57 43.66 -23.52
CA PHE A 138 17.84 43.94 -22.84
C PHE A 138 18.90 44.56 -23.76
N THR A 139 18.90 44.20 -25.05
CA THR A 139 19.81 44.73 -26.07
C THR A 139 19.69 46.26 -26.23
N GLU A 140 18.45 46.77 -26.27
CA GLU A 140 18.19 48.22 -26.37
C GLU A 140 18.59 48.97 -25.10
N ILE A 141 18.42 48.32 -23.94
CA ILE A 141 18.76 48.90 -22.64
C ILE A 141 20.29 49.05 -22.50
N LEU A 142 21.05 48.04 -22.93
CA LEU A 142 22.51 48.09 -22.95
C LEU A 142 23.05 49.18 -23.88
N MET A 143 22.42 49.38 -25.05
CA MET A 143 22.81 50.42 -26.00
C MET A 143 22.57 51.84 -25.50
N ASN A 144 21.54 52.06 -24.68
CA ASN A 144 21.21 53.39 -24.14
C ASN A 144 22.12 53.84 -23.00
N GLY A 145 23.04 53.00 -22.51
CA GLY A 145 24.11 53.37 -21.56
C GLY A 145 23.65 53.76 -20.15
N THR A 146 22.35 53.86 -19.91
CA THR A 146 21.76 54.05 -18.60
C THR A 146 21.17 52.72 -18.13
N ILE A 147 21.65 52.23 -17.00
CA ILE A 147 20.90 51.62 -15.88
C ILE A 147 21.65 50.41 -15.31
N SER A 148 22.06 50.53 -14.05
CA SER A 148 22.59 49.42 -13.23
C SER A 148 21.51 48.69 -12.41
N PHE A 149 20.25 49.14 -12.45
CA PHE A 149 19.14 48.62 -11.62
C PHE A 149 17.81 48.54 -12.41
N GLY A 150 17.18 47.36 -12.44
CA GLY A 150 15.92 47.13 -13.15
C GLY A 150 14.79 48.03 -12.65
N ASN A 151 13.89 48.41 -13.56
CA ASN A 151 12.74 49.25 -13.23
C ASN A 151 11.59 48.38 -12.70
N PRO A 152 11.09 48.58 -11.46
CA PRO A 152 10.01 47.77 -10.88
C PRO A 152 8.68 47.84 -11.66
N LYS A 153 8.51 48.83 -12.54
CA LYS A 153 7.31 48.96 -13.39
C LYS A 153 7.36 48.08 -14.64
N TRP A 154 8.47 47.41 -14.92
CA TRP A 154 8.58 46.54 -16.08
C TRP A 154 7.70 45.29 -15.94
N PRO A 155 7.08 44.83 -17.04
CA PRO A 155 6.33 43.58 -17.01
C PRO A 155 7.27 42.41 -16.69
N THR A 156 6.76 41.42 -15.96
CA THR A 156 7.51 40.21 -15.60
C THR A 156 6.99 39.00 -16.37
N GLN A 157 7.85 38.00 -16.58
CA GLN A 157 7.51 36.73 -17.20
C GLN A 157 8.30 35.57 -16.56
N LYS A 158 7.88 34.33 -16.79
CA LYS A 158 8.64 33.14 -16.36
C LYS A 158 9.98 33.05 -17.10
N CYS A 159 11.00 32.50 -16.46
CA CYS A 159 12.30 32.25 -17.09
C CYS A 159 12.12 31.48 -18.41
N GLN A 160 12.77 31.94 -19.50
CA GLN A 160 12.68 31.32 -20.82
C GLN A 160 13.95 30.55 -21.22
N PHE A 161 15.11 30.97 -20.71
CA PHE A 161 16.41 30.50 -21.18
C PHE A 161 17.18 29.67 -20.13
N GLY A 162 16.45 29.00 -19.25
CA GLY A 162 17.02 28.19 -18.16
C GLY A 162 17.35 29.00 -16.91
N TRP A 163 18.15 28.42 -16.03
CA TRP A 163 18.52 28.99 -14.74
C TRP A 163 20.03 29.01 -14.54
N GLU A 164 20.46 29.91 -13.66
CA GLU A 164 21.80 29.96 -13.09
C GLU A 164 21.71 29.76 -11.58
N TYR A 165 22.70 29.03 -11.04
CA TYR A 165 22.70 28.57 -9.66
C TYR A 165 23.88 29.17 -8.90
N ASN A 166 23.65 29.52 -7.63
CA ASN A 166 24.74 29.85 -6.74
C ASN A 166 25.33 28.56 -6.12
N PHE A 167 26.60 28.27 -6.43
CA PHE A 167 27.32 27.11 -5.92
C PHE A 167 28.11 27.38 -4.61
N ASP A 168 27.86 28.52 -3.94
CA ASP A 168 28.48 28.81 -2.63
C ASP A 168 28.04 27.83 -1.52
N GLU A 169 26.75 27.46 -1.51
CA GLU A 169 26.19 26.51 -0.52
C GLU A 169 26.47 25.05 -0.90
N ILE A 170 26.35 24.74 -2.20
CA ILE A 170 26.52 23.42 -2.77
C ILE A 170 27.55 23.54 -3.89
N PRO A 171 28.82 23.13 -3.71
CA PRO A 171 29.91 23.46 -4.62
C PRO A 171 29.96 22.55 -5.86
N TYR A 172 28.84 22.00 -6.30
CA TYR A 172 28.77 21.12 -7.47
C TYR A 172 27.38 21.07 -8.10
N GLU A 173 27.35 20.73 -9.39
CA GLU A 173 26.12 20.45 -10.12
C GLU A 173 25.51 19.12 -9.70
N THR A 174 24.19 19.10 -9.56
CA THR A 174 23.36 17.92 -9.27
C THR A 174 22.51 17.57 -10.48
N ILE A 175 21.85 16.40 -10.48
CA ILE A 175 20.91 16.05 -11.56
C ILE A 175 19.74 17.03 -11.64
N ALA A 176 19.40 17.66 -10.52
CA ALA A 176 18.32 18.64 -10.42
C ALA A 176 18.75 19.99 -11.02
N THR A 177 20.00 20.44 -10.84
CA THR A 177 20.50 21.66 -11.48
C THR A 177 20.86 21.43 -12.94
N GLU A 178 21.35 20.24 -13.32
CA GLU A 178 21.71 19.92 -14.71
C GLU A 178 20.48 19.86 -15.64
N ASN A 179 19.32 19.43 -15.12
CA ASN A 179 18.06 19.33 -15.88
C ASN A 179 17.01 20.39 -15.48
N ASP A 180 17.41 21.44 -14.75
CA ASP A 180 16.52 22.54 -14.36
C ASP A 180 15.24 22.12 -13.62
N TRP A 181 15.36 21.25 -12.61
CA TRP A 181 14.25 20.78 -11.77
C TRP A 181 13.87 21.79 -10.68
N VAL A 182 13.58 23.03 -11.10
CA VAL A 182 13.20 24.15 -10.24
C VAL A 182 11.86 24.75 -10.68
N CYS A 183 11.29 25.63 -9.84
CA CYS A 183 10.04 26.34 -10.13
C CYS A 183 8.88 25.39 -10.49
N ASP A 184 8.38 25.43 -11.73
CA ASP A 184 7.29 24.57 -12.20
C ASP A 184 7.62 23.06 -12.09
N ASN A 185 8.91 22.71 -12.13
CA ASN A 185 9.42 21.34 -12.07
C ASN A 185 9.98 20.94 -10.68
N ALA A 186 9.78 21.76 -9.64
CA ALA A 186 10.34 21.52 -8.30
C ALA A 186 9.87 20.20 -7.63
N ALA A 187 8.78 19.60 -8.11
CA ALA A 187 8.29 18.32 -7.60
C ALA A 187 9.03 17.09 -8.16
N LEU A 188 9.82 17.22 -9.24
CA LEU A 188 10.50 16.09 -9.88
C LEU A 188 11.51 15.36 -8.98
N PRO A 189 12.37 16.03 -8.19
CA PRO A 189 13.24 15.35 -7.22
C PRO A 189 12.42 14.49 -6.26
N THR A 190 11.36 15.06 -5.69
CA THR A 190 10.42 14.40 -4.76
C THR A 190 9.82 13.14 -5.37
N ILE A 191 9.30 13.23 -6.60
CA ILE A 191 8.69 12.09 -7.31
C ILE A 191 9.72 10.99 -7.55
N SER A 192 10.93 11.33 -8.00
CA SER A 192 11.99 10.33 -8.20
C SER A 192 12.36 9.63 -6.90
N GLN A 193 12.40 10.37 -5.79
CA GLN A 193 12.72 9.79 -4.49
C GLN A 193 11.63 8.83 -3.98
N SER A 194 10.36 9.15 -4.22
CA SER A 194 9.24 8.24 -3.88
C SER A 194 9.28 6.96 -4.72
N ILE A 195 9.64 7.04 -6.01
CA ILE A 195 9.73 5.86 -6.89
C ILE A 195 10.87 4.92 -6.46
N PHE A 196 11.96 5.43 -5.89
CA PHE A 196 12.99 4.61 -5.27
C PHE A 196 12.42 3.71 -4.14
N PHE A 197 11.56 4.24 -3.28
CA PHE A 197 10.91 3.44 -2.22
C PHE A 197 9.86 2.47 -2.75
N VAL A 198 9.20 2.78 -3.87
CA VAL A 198 8.39 1.78 -4.58
C VAL A 198 9.29 0.61 -5.00
N GLY A 199 10.48 0.90 -5.55
CA GLY A 199 11.51 -0.10 -5.84
C GLY A 199 11.83 -0.97 -4.62
N ALA A 200 12.04 -0.37 -3.45
CA ALA A 200 12.35 -1.10 -2.22
C ALA A 200 11.27 -2.12 -1.82
N ILE A 201 9.99 -1.80 -2.01
CA ILE A 201 8.87 -2.74 -1.74
C ILE A 201 8.97 -3.96 -2.67
N PHE A 202 9.15 -3.73 -3.98
CA PHE A 202 9.31 -4.82 -4.94
C PHE A 202 10.57 -5.66 -4.66
N GLY A 203 11.66 -4.99 -4.29
CA GLY A 203 12.92 -5.61 -3.91
C GLY A 203 12.81 -6.51 -2.69
N GLY A 204 12.16 -6.03 -1.62
CA GLY A 204 11.92 -6.82 -0.39
C GLY A 204 11.14 -8.11 -0.66
N ILE A 205 10.10 -8.06 -1.50
CA ILE A 205 9.33 -9.24 -1.88
C ILE A 205 10.17 -10.20 -2.74
N LEU A 206 10.88 -9.67 -3.74
CA LEU A 206 11.67 -10.49 -4.67
C LEU A 206 12.87 -11.14 -3.98
N PHE A 207 13.75 -10.33 -3.39
CA PHE A 207 14.98 -10.80 -2.77
C PHE A 207 14.73 -11.49 -1.42
N GLY A 208 13.66 -11.13 -0.70
CA GLY A 208 13.20 -11.90 0.47
C GLY A 208 12.75 -13.30 0.09
N GLY A 209 11.94 -13.43 -0.96
CA GLY A 209 11.55 -14.74 -1.50
C GLY A 209 12.74 -15.57 -1.99
N ILE A 210 13.74 -14.93 -2.60
CA ILE A 210 15.00 -15.60 -2.97
C ILE A 210 15.76 -16.05 -1.72
N ALA A 211 15.82 -15.23 -0.67
CA ALA A 211 16.53 -15.56 0.56
C ALA A 211 15.96 -16.78 1.29
N ASP A 212 14.64 -16.92 1.25
CA ASP A 212 13.94 -18.04 1.87
C ASP A 212 14.10 -19.33 1.07
N HIS A 213 14.09 -19.27 -0.27
CA HIS A 213 14.15 -20.44 -1.14
C HIS A 213 15.56 -20.90 -1.54
N TYR A 214 16.47 -19.96 -1.81
CA TYR A 214 17.80 -20.24 -2.34
C TYR A 214 18.93 -19.97 -1.32
N GLY A 215 18.63 -19.29 -0.21
CA GLY A 215 19.59 -18.95 0.83
C GLY A 215 19.91 -17.47 0.88
N ARG A 216 20.52 -17.02 1.98
CA ARG A 216 20.78 -15.59 2.24
C ARG A 216 21.90 -15.05 1.36
N ILE A 217 22.90 -15.88 1.04
CA ILE A 217 24.06 -15.46 0.23
C ILE A 217 23.68 -15.18 -1.24
N PRO A 218 22.90 -16.03 -1.94
CA PRO A 218 22.41 -15.69 -3.27
C PRO A 218 21.57 -14.41 -3.31
N ALA A 219 20.71 -14.20 -2.30
CA ALA A 219 19.86 -13.02 -2.21
C ALA A 219 20.67 -11.73 -2.09
N ILE A 220 21.66 -11.70 -1.18
CA ILE A 220 22.48 -10.49 -0.98
C ILE A 220 23.37 -10.18 -2.19
N VAL A 221 23.90 -11.20 -2.87
CA VAL A 221 24.70 -11.02 -4.10
C VAL A 221 23.84 -10.45 -5.23
N LEU A 222 22.65 -11.02 -5.46
CA LEU A 222 21.75 -10.56 -6.52
C LEU A 222 21.23 -9.14 -6.26
N ALA A 223 20.86 -8.83 -5.01
CA ALA A 223 20.42 -7.50 -4.62
C ALA A 223 21.51 -6.45 -4.89
N ASN A 224 22.70 -6.64 -4.33
CA ASN A 224 23.79 -5.67 -4.49
C ASN A 224 24.29 -5.57 -5.94
N LEU A 225 24.33 -6.67 -6.69
CA LEU A 225 24.71 -6.63 -8.11
C LEU A 225 23.69 -5.85 -8.94
N SER A 226 22.40 -6.01 -8.65
CA SER A 226 21.34 -5.25 -9.32
C SER A 226 21.47 -3.73 -9.06
N ALA A 227 21.76 -3.33 -7.82
CA ALA A 227 22.03 -1.94 -7.49
C ALA A 227 23.35 -1.42 -8.07
N CYS A 228 24.39 -2.24 -8.18
CA CYS A 228 25.64 -1.87 -8.83
C CYS A 228 25.42 -1.51 -10.31
N ILE A 229 24.76 -2.41 -11.06
CA ILE A 229 24.46 -2.22 -12.48
C ILE A 229 23.56 -0.99 -12.68
N ALA A 230 22.46 -0.91 -11.92
CA ALA A 230 21.54 0.21 -12.02
C ALA A 230 22.17 1.54 -11.57
N GLY A 231 23.03 1.51 -10.56
CA GLY A 231 23.77 2.66 -10.06
C GLY A 231 24.74 3.23 -11.08
N ILE A 232 25.54 2.36 -11.72
CA ILE A 232 26.42 2.75 -12.84
C ILE A 232 25.58 3.29 -14.01
N ALA A 233 24.45 2.65 -14.34
CA ALA A 233 23.56 3.11 -15.40
C ALA A 233 23.02 4.53 -15.13
N THR A 234 22.72 4.88 -13.87
CA THR A 234 22.26 6.24 -13.52
C THR A 234 23.27 7.31 -13.87
N ALA A 235 24.57 7.05 -13.76
CA ALA A 235 25.61 8.02 -14.10
C ALA A 235 25.60 8.43 -15.58
N PHE A 236 24.93 7.66 -16.46
CA PHE A 236 24.77 7.94 -17.89
C PHE A 236 23.39 8.50 -18.26
N THR A 237 22.51 8.73 -17.29
CA THR A 237 21.16 9.24 -17.56
C THR A 237 21.17 10.73 -17.81
N ASN A 238 20.32 11.18 -18.75
CA ASN A 238 20.16 12.60 -19.13
C ASN A 238 18.69 13.04 -19.15
N ASN A 239 17.77 12.16 -18.79
CA ASN A 239 16.34 12.43 -18.80
C ASN A 239 15.72 11.93 -17.50
N PHE A 240 14.72 12.64 -16.99
CA PHE A 240 13.99 12.32 -15.77
C PHE A 240 13.51 10.87 -15.73
N TRP A 241 12.93 10.35 -16.82
CA TRP A 241 12.40 8.98 -16.84
C TRP A 241 13.50 7.91 -16.78
N GLN A 242 14.64 8.16 -17.43
CA GLN A 242 15.78 7.23 -17.39
C GLN A 242 16.42 7.23 -16.00
N PHE A 243 16.60 8.42 -15.42
CA PHE A 243 17.09 8.58 -14.05
C PHE A 243 16.17 7.85 -13.06
N THR A 244 14.88 8.14 -13.10
CA THR A 244 13.87 7.56 -12.21
C THR A 244 13.77 6.04 -12.34
N LEU A 245 13.83 5.50 -13.56
CA LEU A 245 13.80 4.05 -13.79
C LEU A 245 15.04 3.35 -13.23
N THR A 246 16.23 3.92 -13.42
CA THR A 246 17.46 3.35 -12.84
C THR A 246 17.45 3.45 -11.31
N ARG A 247 16.93 4.55 -10.73
CA ARG A 247 16.73 4.70 -9.28
C ARG A 247 15.73 3.70 -8.71
N PHE A 248 14.66 3.35 -9.43
CA PHE A 248 13.77 2.27 -9.04
C PHE A 248 14.52 0.94 -8.83
N PHE A 249 15.39 0.56 -9.78
CA PHE A 249 16.18 -0.67 -9.67
C PHE A 249 17.23 -0.61 -8.56
N VAL A 250 17.87 0.54 -8.34
CA VAL A 250 18.75 0.73 -7.17
C VAL A 250 17.94 0.58 -5.88
N GLY A 251 16.74 1.15 -5.84
CA GLY A 251 15.81 1.04 -4.71
C GLY A 251 15.42 -0.40 -4.36
N MET A 252 15.32 -1.30 -5.34
CA MET A 252 15.05 -2.72 -5.08
C MET A 252 16.09 -3.38 -4.16
N ALA A 253 17.33 -2.91 -4.17
CA ALA A 253 18.36 -3.47 -3.31
C ALA A 253 18.39 -2.82 -1.92
N TYR A 254 17.79 -1.63 -1.73
CA TYR A 254 17.93 -0.79 -0.53
C TYR A 254 17.93 -1.57 0.78
N ASP A 255 16.83 -2.26 1.10
CA ASP A 255 16.66 -2.94 2.38
C ASP A 255 17.47 -4.25 2.45
N THR A 256 17.53 -4.98 1.32
CA THR A 256 18.13 -6.33 1.26
C THR A 256 19.65 -6.33 1.19
N CYS A 257 20.28 -5.20 0.85
CA CYS A 257 21.74 -5.05 0.80
C CYS A 257 22.41 -5.36 2.14
N PHE A 258 21.79 -4.98 3.25
CA PHE A 258 22.33 -5.18 4.60
C PHE A 258 21.56 -6.22 5.40
N ALA A 259 20.22 -6.24 5.31
CA ALA A 259 19.38 -7.07 6.16
C ALA A 259 19.77 -8.56 6.11
N MET A 260 20.14 -9.09 4.93
CA MET A 260 20.55 -10.48 4.78
C MET A 260 21.87 -10.81 5.48
N MET A 261 22.85 -9.91 5.41
CA MET A 261 24.12 -10.08 6.13
C MET A 261 23.91 -9.97 7.63
N TYR A 262 23.09 -9.01 8.06
CA TYR A 262 22.73 -8.81 9.45
C TYR A 262 22.09 -10.07 10.07
N ILE A 263 21.08 -10.64 9.41
CA ILE A 263 20.41 -11.88 9.86
C ILE A 263 21.41 -13.03 9.93
N LEU A 264 22.23 -13.21 8.88
CA LEU A 264 23.20 -14.29 8.81
C LEU A 264 24.21 -14.23 9.96
N VAL A 265 24.75 -13.05 10.27
CA VAL A 265 25.70 -12.91 11.38
C VAL A 265 25.02 -13.19 12.73
N LEU A 266 23.79 -12.74 12.94
CA LEU A 266 23.05 -13.02 14.18
C LEU A 266 22.72 -14.50 14.37
N GLU A 267 22.55 -15.27 13.29
CA GLU A 267 22.36 -16.72 13.36
C GLU A 267 23.62 -17.46 13.85
N TYR A 268 24.83 -16.87 13.66
CA TYR A 268 26.11 -17.45 14.10
C TYR A 268 26.58 -16.99 15.48
N VAL A 269 25.93 -15.98 16.06
CA VAL A 269 26.29 -15.42 17.36
C VAL A 269 25.40 -16.01 18.46
N GLY A 270 26.03 -16.42 19.56
CA GLY A 270 25.31 -16.98 20.72
C GLY A 270 24.38 -15.96 21.37
N PRO A 271 23.27 -16.39 22.00
CA PRO A 271 22.25 -15.50 22.57
C PRO A 271 22.79 -14.37 23.46
N LYS A 272 23.83 -14.66 24.26
CA LYS A 272 24.50 -13.69 25.14
C LYS A 272 25.10 -12.47 24.41
N TRP A 273 25.57 -12.65 23.18
CA TRP A 273 26.26 -11.62 22.41
C TRP A 273 25.39 -11.03 21.28
N ARG A 274 24.20 -11.60 21.01
CA ARG A 274 23.32 -11.15 19.92
C ARG A 274 22.96 -9.67 20.02
N THR A 275 22.56 -9.19 21.20
CA THR A 275 22.19 -7.78 21.41
C THR A 275 23.37 -6.83 21.19
N PHE A 276 24.56 -7.23 21.65
CA PHE A 276 25.78 -6.44 21.45
C PHE A 276 26.11 -6.31 19.95
N VAL A 277 26.14 -7.43 19.22
CA VAL A 277 26.43 -7.47 17.78
C VAL A 277 25.37 -6.71 16.99
N ALA A 278 24.09 -6.88 17.34
CA ALA A 278 22.95 -6.21 16.71
C ALA A 278 23.05 -4.68 16.80
N ASN A 279 23.21 -4.14 18.02
CA ASN A 279 23.14 -2.69 18.25
C ASN A 279 24.46 -1.98 17.90
N ILE A 280 25.62 -2.58 18.22
CA ILE A 280 26.91 -1.94 17.98
C ILE A 280 27.26 -1.88 16.49
N SER A 281 26.84 -2.88 15.70
CA SER A 281 27.05 -2.84 14.25
C SER A 281 26.33 -1.65 13.61
N ILE A 282 25.07 -1.41 13.98
CA ILE A 282 24.31 -0.25 13.53
C ILE A 282 24.95 1.02 14.11
N GLY A 283 25.07 1.15 15.43
CA GLY A 283 25.54 2.38 16.07
C GLY A 283 26.93 2.84 15.64
N ILE A 284 27.88 1.95 15.35
CA ILE A 284 29.22 2.34 14.88
C ILE A 284 29.30 2.39 13.36
N PHE A 285 28.97 1.29 12.68
CA PHE A 285 29.25 1.18 11.24
C PHE A 285 28.31 2.07 10.40
N PHE A 286 27.03 2.18 10.79
CA PHE A 286 26.08 3.06 10.09
C PHE A 286 26.44 4.54 10.31
N THR A 287 26.79 4.91 11.53
CA THR A 287 27.24 6.27 11.87
C THR A 287 28.50 6.65 11.10
N CYS A 288 29.49 5.76 11.03
CA CYS A 288 30.71 6.02 10.27
C CYS A 288 30.42 6.22 8.77
N ALA A 289 29.61 5.35 8.16
CA ALA A 289 29.25 5.46 6.76
C ALA A 289 28.44 6.74 6.46
N SER A 290 27.48 7.08 7.32
CA SER A 290 26.59 8.23 7.13
C SER A 290 27.30 9.56 7.37
N CYS A 291 28.26 9.61 8.30
CA CYS A 291 29.14 10.77 8.47
C CYS A 291 30.12 10.93 7.31
N LEU A 292 30.55 9.85 6.67
CA LEU A 292 31.52 9.89 5.56
C LEU A 292 30.89 10.33 4.23
N LEU A 293 29.65 9.91 3.95
CA LEU A 293 28.98 10.13 2.67
C LEU A 293 28.90 11.62 2.21
N PRO A 294 28.53 12.60 3.05
CA PRO A 294 28.48 14.01 2.63
C PRO A 294 29.83 14.52 2.13
N TRP A 295 30.92 14.10 2.78
CA TRP A 295 32.27 14.51 2.40
C TRP A 295 32.73 13.85 1.10
N ILE A 296 32.33 12.60 0.85
CA ILE A 296 32.55 11.96 -0.46
C ILE A 296 31.89 12.79 -1.57
N ALA A 297 30.64 13.20 -1.38
CA ALA A 297 29.93 14.03 -2.35
C ALA A 297 30.59 15.41 -2.52
N TYR A 298 31.03 16.03 -1.43
CA TYR A 298 31.73 17.33 -1.43
C TYR A 298 33.06 17.26 -2.18
N PHE A 299 33.92 16.27 -1.90
CA PHE A 299 35.26 16.17 -2.50
C PHE A 299 35.23 15.74 -3.97
N LEU A 300 34.27 14.91 -4.37
CA LEU A 300 34.12 14.52 -5.78
C LEU A 300 33.54 15.64 -6.65
N ALA A 301 32.82 16.58 -6.02
CA ALA A 301 32.28 17.80 -6.64
C ALA A 301 31.56 17.58 -7.98
N ASN A 302 30.93 16.41 -8.16
CA ASN A 302 30.15 16.05 -9.35
C ASN A 302 29.23 14.87 -9.02
N TRP A 303 27.92 15.03 -9.24
CA TRP A 303 26.94 14.00 -8.89
C TRP A 303 27.15 12.67 -9.63
N ARG A 304 27.62 12.68 -10.89
CA ARG A 304 27.89 11.46 -11.68
C ARG A 304 29.04 10.67 -11.06
N ASN A 305 30.11 11.37 -10.68
CA ASN A 305 31.26 10.77 -9.99
C ASN A 305 30.85 10.23 -8.61
N THR A 306 30.01 10.96 -7.87
CA THR A 306 29.48 10.52 -6.58
C THR A 306 28.65 9.24 -6.72
N VAL A 307 27.78 9.15 -7.71
CA VAL A 307 27.01 7.92 -7.98
C VAL A 307 27.92 6.75 -8.31
N LEU A 308 28.95 6.96 -9.15
CA LEU A 308 29.91 5.91 -9.49
C LEU A 308 30.73 5.47 -8.26
N ALA A 309 31.22 6.41 -7.46
CA ALA A 309 32.00 6.11 -6.25
C ALA A 309 31.20 5.32 -5.22
N VAL A 310 29.90 5.59 -5.12
CA VAL A 310 28.96 4.85 -4.25
C VAL A 310 28.58 3.49 -4.82
N SER A 311 28.38 3.37 -6.14
CA SER A 311 27.79 2.18 -6.76
C SER A 311 28.82 1.11 -7.13
N VAL A 312 30.04 1.50 -7.52
CA VAL A 312 31.09 0.56 -7.95
C VAL A 312 31.51 -0.39 -6.83
N PRO A 313 31.71 0.04 -5.56
CA PRO A 313 32.08 -0.86 -4.47
C PRO A 313 31.12 -2.04 -4.23
N LEU A 314 29.84 -1.92 -4.63
CA LEU A 314 28.86 -3.01 -4.49
C LEU A 314 29.25 -4.27 -5.29
N ILE A 315 30.13 -4.16 -6.30
CA ILE A 315 30.63 -5.31 -7.05
C ILE A 315 31.43 -6.29 -6.16
N LEU A 316 31.98 -5.80 -5.04
CA LEU A 316 32.72 -6.62 -4.08
C LEU A 316 31.86 -7.72 -3.47
N THR A 317 30.52 -7.59 -3.54
CA THR A 317 29.60 -8.63 -3.06
C THR A 317 29.73 -9.96 -3.81
N ILE A 318 30.29 -9.98 -5.03
CA ILE A 318 30.58 -11.23 -5.76
C ILE A 318 31.54 -12.13 -4.97
N PHE A 319 32.42 -11.55 -4.15
CA PHE A 319 33.37 -12.31 -3.33
C PHE A 319 32.78 -12.88 -2.03
N THR A 320 31.55 -12.50 -1.67
CA THR A 320 30.88 -12.91 -0.41
C THR A 320 30.80 -14.42 -0.23
N PRO A 321 30.42 -15.23 -1.24
CA PRO A 321 30.29 -16.68 -1.08
C PRO A 321 31.60 -17.41 -0.73
N TRP A 322 32.75 -16.78 -0.99
CA TRP A 322 34.07 -17.35 -0.63
C TRP A 322 34.50 -17.03 0.80
N ILE A 323 34.00 -15.93 1.36
CA ILE A 323 34.38 -15.42 2.69
C ILE A 323 33.37 -15.85 3.74
N VAL A 324 32.08 -15.75 3.41
CA VAL A 324 30.96 -15.94 4.33
C VAL A 324 30.20 -17.21 3.94
N PRO A 325 30.00 -18.16 4.87
CA PRO A 325 29.24 -19.37 4.61
C PRO A 325 27.74 -19.04 4.58
N GLU A 326 26.96 -19.86 3.89
CA GLU A 326 25.50 -19.79 3.98
C GLU A 326 25.03 -20.09 5.41
N SER A 327 23.83 -19.64 5.79
CA SER A 327 23.26 -19.88 7.12
C SER A 327 23.10 -21.37 7.43
N ALA A 328 23.79 -21.82 8.49
CA ALA A 328 23.64 -23.18 9.01
C ALA A 328 22.21 -23.43 9.51
N ARG A 329 21.56 -22.44 10.11
CA ARG A 329 20.17 -22.53 10.57
C ARG A 329 19.19 -22.69 9.40
N TRP A 330 19.42 -21.98 8.31
CA TRP A 330 18.62 -22.17 7.08
C TRP A 330 18.86 -23.53 6.45
N LEU A 331 20.10 -24.01 6.40
CA LEU A 331 20.41 -25.33 5.87
C LEU A 331 19.67 -26.42 6.67
N VAL A 332 19.64 -26.28 8.00
CA VAL A 332 18.85 -27.16 8.88
C VAL A 332 17.36 -27.08 8.54
N SER A 333 16.79 -25.88 8.36
CA SER A 333 15.36 -25.73 8.03
C SER A 333 14.99 -26.23 6.63
N GLN A 334 15.92 -26.17 5.67
CA GLN A 334 15.78 -26.82 4.36
C GLN A 334 16.02 -28.33 4.41
N GLY A 335 16.41 -28.86 5.57
CA GLY A 335 16.68 -30.28 5.76
C GLY A 335 18.02 -30.76 5.22
N LYS A 336 18.94 -29.83 4.93
CA LYS A 336 20.34 -30.06 4.54
C LYS A 336 21.25 -30.08 5.77
N VAL A 337 20.94 -30.96 6.72
CA VAL A 337 21.62 -31.01 8.03
C VAL A 337 23.11 -31.34 7.89
N ASP A 338 23.48 -32.19 6.92
CA ASP A 338 24.88 -32.57 6.67
C ASP A 338 25.73 -31.37 6.23
N GLU A 339 25.21 -30.52 5.34
CA GLU A 339 25.89 -29.28 4.91
C GLU A 339 26.07 -28.31 6.09
N ALA A 340 25.05 -28.21 6.97
CA ALA A 340 25.13 -27.38 8.18
C ALA A 340 26.21 -27.87 9.16
N ILE A 341 26.32 -29.19 9.37
CA ILE A 341 27.35 -29.79 10.23
C ILE A 341 28.75 -29.55 9.65
N GLU A 342 28.93 -29.62 8.33
CA GLU A 342 30.22 -29.33 7.70
C GLU A 342 30.67 -27.89 7.96
N ILE A 343 29.74 -26.92 7.89
CA ILE A 343 30.02 -25.52 8.23
C ILE A 343 30.38 -25.40 9.71
N LEU A 344 29.63 -26.03 10.63
CA LEU A 344 29.92 -25.98 12.06
C LEU A 344 31.29 -26.59 12.39
N LYS A 345 31.68 -27.71 11.77
CA LYS A 345 33.02 -28.30 11.89
C LYS A 345 34.13 -27.37 11.39
N LYS A 346 33.85 -26.58 10.35
CA LYS A 346 34.77 -25.54 9.88
C LYS A 346 34.93 -24.45 10.95
N ILE A 347 33.84 -23.97 11.55
CA ILE A 347 33.86 -22.96 12.62
C ILE A 347 34.59 -23.49 13.86
N GLU A 348 34.33 -24.73 14.26
CA GLU A 348 35.01 -25.45 15.34
C GLU A 348 36.54 -25.40 15.15
N LYS A 349 37.01 -25.76 13.95
CA LYS A 349 38.44 -25.73 13.59
C LYS A 349 39.05 -24.33 13.70
N TYR A 350 38.32 -23.28 13.33
CA TYR A 350 38.79 -21.89 13.44
C TYR A 350 38.79 -21.38 14.89
N ASN A 351 37.79 -21.76 15.68
CA ASN A 351 37.67 -21.36 17.08
C ASN A 351 38.56 -22.18 18.03
N SER A 352 39.20 -23.25 17.54
CA SER A 352 40.03 -24.17 18.32
C SER A 352 39.28 -24.87 19.47
N ASN A 353 37.96 -24.97 19.37
CA ASN A 353 37.15 -25.81 20.26
C ASN A 353 37.10 -27.23 19.69
N LYS A 354 36.98 -28.26 20.54
CA LYS A 354 36.77 -29.64 20.09
C LYS A 354 35.41 -30.13 20.56
N VAL A 355 34.50 -30.38 19.62
CA VAL A 355 33.17 -30.90 19.88
C VAL A 355 33.17 -32.41 19.60
N PRO A 356 32.81 -33.26 20.57
CA PRO A 356 32.72 -34.71 20.34
C PRO A 356 31.76 -35.07 19.20
N ASP A 357 32.17 -36.00 18.31
CA ASP A 357 31.34 -36.43 17.16
C ASP A 357 29.96 -37.00 17.58
N ASN A 358 29.84 -37.51 18.81
CA ASN A 358 28.57 -37.97 19.37
C ASN A 358 27.51 -36.85 19.46
N ILE A 359 27.94 -35.61 19.73
CA ILE A 359 27.04 -34.45 19.83
C ILE A 359 26.49 -34.09 18.45
N TYR A 360 27.34 -34.07 17.41
CA TYR A 360 26.89 -33.84 16.03
C TYR A 360 25.92 -34.92 15.54
N LYS A 361 26.14 -36.18 15.93
CA LYS A 361 25.24 -37.28 15.60
C LYS A 361 23.88 -37.11 16.28
N ARG A 362 23.86 -36.77 17.58
CA ARG A 362 22.64 -36.49 18.33
C ARG A 362 21.87 -35.30 17.75
N PHE A 363 22.56 -34.22 17.40
CA PHE A 363 21.96 -33.07 16.74
C PHE A 363 21.28 -33.46 15.41
N LYS A 364 21.96 -34.27 14.58
CA LYS A 364 21.38 -34.78 13.33
C LYS A 364 20.11 -35.61 13.58
N GLU A 365 20.16 -36.53 14.54
CA GLU A 365 19.01 -37.37 14.92
C GLU A 365 17.83 -36.53 15.44
N SER A 366 18.08 -35.50 16.24
CA SER A 366 17.06 -34.55 16.70
C SER A 366 16.44 -33.72 15.58
N CYS A 367 17.25 -33.19 14.65
CA CYS A 367 16.72 -32.45 13.49
C CYS A 367 15.82 -33.34 12.60
N GLU A 368 16.21 -34.60 12.39
CA GLU A 368 15.40 -35.55 11.61
C GLU A 368 14.07 -35.90 12.31
N ARG A 369 14.07 -36.00 13.65
CA ARG A 369 12.87 -36.23 14.46
C ARG A 369 11.93 -35.02 14.45
N LEU A 370 12.44 -33.81 14.68
CA LEU A 370 11.68 -32.56 14.62
C LEU A 370 11.04 -32.35 13.24
N ARG A 371 11.78 -32.63 12.17
CA ARG A 371 11.27 -32.53 10.80
C ARG A 371 10.12 -33.50 10.52
N LYS A 372 10.14 -34.71 11.12
CA LYS A 372 9.01 -35.66 11.00
C LYS A 372 7.76 -35.13 11.70
N HIS A 373 7.91 -34.48 12.86
CA HIS A 373 6.79 -33.84 13.57
C HIS A 373 6.24 -32.60 12.85
N GLU A 374 7.10 -31.81 12.18
CA GLU A 374 6.67 -30.63 11.41
C GLU A 374 5.80 -30.98 10.19
N VAL A 375 6.02 -32.14 9.56
CA VAL A 375 5.21 -32.63 8.43
C VAL A 375 3.76 -32.95 8.85
N GLU A 376 3.51 -33.16 10.15
CA GLU A 376 2.17 -33.36 10.73
C GLU A 376 1.53 -32.06 11.25
N GLY A 377 2.29 -30.97 11.30
CA GLY A 377 1.87 -29.66 11.83
C GLY A 377 1.10 -28.78 10.84
N LYS A 378 0.37 -27.79 11.37
CA LYS A 378 -0.28 -26.74 10.57
C LYS A 378 0.77 -25.71 10.14
N ILE A 379 0.87 -25.46 8.83
CA ILE A 379 1.68 -24.36 8.29
C ILE A 379 0.99 -23.04 8.63
N TYR A 380 1.63 -22.23 9.47
CA TYR A 380 1.19 -20.88 9.80
C TYR A 380 1.77 -19.85 8.83
N THR A 381 1.02 -18.80 8.58
CA THR A 381 1.38 -17.70 7.67
C THR A 381 1.23 -16.35 8.37
N ALA A 382 1.86 -15.29 7.88
CA ALA A 382 1.69 -13.93 8.42
C ALA A 382 0.21 -13.50 8.53
N ILE A 383 -0.69 -14.04 7.70
CA ILE A 383 -2.12 -13.76 7.77
C ILE A 383 -2.75 -14.29 9.07
N ASP A 384 -2.19 -15.36 9.65
CA ASP A 384 -2.65 -15.93 10.91
C ASP A 384 -2.44 -14.99 12.11
N LEU A 385 -1.60 -13.96 11.98
CA LEU A 385 -1.48 -12.87 12.98
C LEU A 385 -2.79 -12.09 13.17
N PHE A 386 -3.64 -12.05 12.13
CA PHE A 386 -4.92 -11.33 12.16
C PHE A 386 -6.08 -12.22 12.61
N ARG A 387 -5.82 -13.48 12.96
CA ARG A 387 -6.84 -14.50 13.26
C ARG A 387 -7.49 -14.30 14.62
N THR A 388 -6.70 -14.09 15.67
CA THR A 388 -7.18 -13.93 17.05
C THR A 388 -7.29 -12.44 17.42
N PRO A 389 -8.24 -12.05 18.29
CA PRO A 389 -8.60 -10.65 18.45
C PRO A 389 -7.52 -9.78 19.11
N GLN A 390 -6.82 -10.27 20.13
CA GLN A 390 -5.74 -9.54 20.80
C GLN A 390 -4.50 -9.47 19.90
N LEU A 391 -4.08 -10.60 19.32
CA LEU A 391 -2.92 -10.64 18.42
C LEU A 391 -3.12 -9.72 17.21
N ARG A 392 -4.34 -9.68 16.66
CA ARG A 392 -4.72 -8.74 15.59
C ARG A 392 -4.59 -7.29 16.04
N LYS A 393 -5.05 -6.95 17.25
CA LYS A 393 -4.95 -5.59 17.79
C LYS A 393 -3.48 -5.17 17.92
N VAL A 394 -2.66 -6.04 18.51
CA VAL A 394 -1.21 -5.81 18.67
C VAL A 394 -0.53 -5.65 17.31
N THR A 395 -0.82 -6.55 16.36
CA THR A 395 -0.24 -6.50 15.00
C THR A 395 -0.63 -5.22 14.26
N ILE A 396 -1.90 -4.80 14.29
CA ILE A 396 -2.35 -3.55 13.65
C ILE A 396 -1.66 -2.33 14.30
N LEU A 397 -1.56 -2.30 15.63
CA LEU A 397 -0.87 -1.22 16.33
C LEU A 397 0.61 -1.16 15.95
N LEU A 398 1.31 -2.29 15.90
CA LEU A 398 2.70 -2.36 15.48
C LEU A 398 2.89 -1.83 14.05
N VAL A 399 2.00 -2.19 13.12
CA VAL A 399 2.05 -1.67 11.74
C VAL A 399 1.88 -0.15 11.71
N VAL A 400 0.84 0.38 12.36
CA VAL A 400 0.55 1.83 12.34
C VAL A 400 1.67 2.62 13.01
N ILE A 401 2.14 2.16 14.17
CA ILE A 401 3.25 2.80 14.88
C ILE A 401 4.49 2.78 14.00
N TRP A 402 4.88 1.62 13.46
CA TRP A 402 6.06 1.50 12.60
C TRP A 402 6.01 2.41 11.37
N MET A 403 4.83 2.55 10.73
CA MET A 403 4.63 3.51 9.64
C MET A 403 4.89 4.95 10.08
N ILE A 404 4.35 5.35 11.24
CA ILE A 404 4.58 6.70 11.80
C ILE A 404 6.05 6.90 12.14
N ILE A 405 6.69 5.95 12.84
CA ILE A 405 8.10 6.02 13.22
C ILE A 405 8.98 6.18 11.96
N SER A 406 8.75 5.36 10.94
CA SER A 406 9.52 5.38 9.69
C SER A 406 9.39 6.72 8.96
N LEU A 407 8.16 7.25 8.86
CA LEU A 407 7.89 8.55 8.23
C LEU A 407 8.50 9.71 9.01
N VAL A 408 8.40 9.69 10.34
CA VAL A 408 8.97 10.74 11.20
C VAL A 408 10.50 10.73 11.12
N PHE A 409 11.12 9.55 11.13
CA PHE A 409 12.56 9.38 10.98
C PHE A 409 13.06 9.88 9.62
N ASP A 410 12.53 9.32 8.51
CA ASP A 410 12.98 9.69 7.16
C ASP A 410 12.65 11.16 6.83
N GLY A 411 11.52 11.67 7.35
CA GLY A 411 11.14 13.08 7.23
C GLY A 411 12.14 14.02 7.90
N HIS A 412 12.64 13.68 9.10
CA HIS A 412 13.70 14.45 9.77
C HIS A 412 15.01 14.41 8.98
N VAL A 413 15.41 13.24 8.46
CA VAL A 413 16.63 13.10 7.65
C VAL A 413 16.58 14.01 6.43
N ARG A 414 15.45 14.03 5.71
CA ARG A 414 15.28 14.84 4.50
C ARG A 414 15.12 16.33 4.78
N ASN A 415 14.51 16.70 5.90
CA ASN A 415 14.28 18.10 6.23
C ASN A 415 15.55 18.86 6.63
N ILE A 416 16.72 18.21 6.72
CA ILE A 416 18.00 18.84 7.08
C ILE A 416 18.38 19.95 6.08
N ASP A 417 18.08 19.75 4.81
CA ASP A 417 18.33 20.73 3.74
C ASP A 417 17.60 22.07 4.00
N ASN A 418 16.41 22.00 4.61
CA ASN A 418 15.56 23.17 4.87
C ASN A 418 15.92 23.94 6.14
N LEU A 419 16.94 23.52 6.90
CA LEU A 419 17.30 24.16 8.19
C LEU A 419 18.12 25.46 8.02
N GLY A 420 18.51 25.81 6.78
CA GLY A 420 19.21 27.06 6.48
C GLY A 420 20.63 27.14 7.04
N LEU A 421 21.28 25.98 7.21
CA LEU A 421 22.69 25.81 7.58
C LEU A 421 23.39 24.96 6.51
N ASN A 422 24.73 24.94 6.53
CA ASN A 422 25.50 24.09 5.61
C ASN A 422 25.08 22.62 5.76
N ILE A 423 24.54 22.05 4.68
CA ILE A 423 23.97 20.69 4.68
C ILE A 423 25.01 19.62 5.04
N PHE A 424 26.25 19.73 4.57
CA PHE A 424 27.30 18.72 4.80
C PHE A 424 27.64 18.62 6.29
N ILE A 425 27.80 19.76 6.96
CA ILE A 425 28.08 19.80 8.41
C ILE A 425 26.84 19.36 9.19
N THR A 426 25.67 19.89 8.86
CA THR A 426 24.43 19.63 9.61
C THR A 426 24.01 18.17 9.50
N PHE A 427 24.13 17.56 8.31
CA PHE A 427 23.89 16.14 8.09
C PHE A 427 24.90 15.27 8.84
N THR A 428 26.17 15.65 8.86
CA THR A 428 27.22 14.94 9.61
C THR A 428 26.93 14.96 11.11
N ILE A 429 26.62 16.13 11.69
CA ILE A 429 26.27 16.25 13.11
C ILE A 429 25.01 15.46 13.44
N ALA A 430 23.97 15.59 12.61
CA ALA A 430 22.70 14.91 12.81
C ALA A 430 22.84 13.38 12.71
N SER A 431 23.74 12.88 11.85
CA SER A 431 24.03 11.45 11.72
C SER A 431 24.96 10.95 12.83
N ALA A 432 25.88 11.79 13.33
CA ALA A 432 26.70 11.47 14.50
C ALA A 432 25.87 11.25 15.77
N MET A 433 24.63 11.77 15.85
CA MET A 433 23.70 11.55 16.96
C MET A 433 23.14 10.12 17.03
N GLU A 434 23.29 9.30 15.99
CA GLU A 434 22.88 7.89 15.99
C GLU A 434 23.61 7.07 17.07
N LEU A 435 24.93 7.23 17.16
CA LEU A 435 25.74 6.50 18.14
C LEU A 435 25.36 6.84 19.61
N PRO A 436 25.27 8.12 20.03
CA PRO A 436 24.76 8.47 21.35
C PRO A 436 23.33 7.97 21.61
N ALA A 437 22.46 7.97 20.59
CA ALA A 437 21.10 7.49 20.72
C ALA A 437 21.06 5.99 21.03
N ASP A 438 21.84 5.17 20.32
CA ASP A 438 21.92 3.72 20.54
C ASP A 438 22.53 3.36 21.90
N VAL A 439 23.54 4.12 22.35
CA VAL A 439 24.12 3.97 23.69
C VAL A 439 23.08 4.32 24.75
N CYS A 440 22.36 5.44 24.58
CA CYS A 440 21.29 5.84 25.49
C CYS A 440 20.16 4.80 25.55
N LEU A 441 19.76 4.27 24.38
CA LEU A 441 18.78 3.20 24.28
C LEU A 441 19.22 1.98 25.10
N THR A 442 20.44 1.48 24.86
CA THR A 442 20.97 0.30 25.55
C THR A 442 20.98 0.47 27.08
N LEU A 443 21.23 1.67 27.58
CA LEU A 443 21.23 1.95 29.03
C LEU A 443 19.83 2.07 29.65
N VAL A 444 18.83 2.52 28.88
CA VAL A 444 17.49 2.85 29.39
C VAL A 444 16.48 1.73 29.15
N LEU A 445 16.60 1.00 28.04
CA LEU A 445 15.59 0.04 27.55
C LEU A 445 15.31 -1.11 28.53
N ASP A 446 16.36 -1.60 29.21
CA ASP A 446 16.25 -2.69 30.19
C ASP A 446 15.81 -2.22 31.58
N ARG A 447 15.76 -0.91 31.82
CA ARG A 447 15.32 -0.33 33.11
C ARG A 447 13.89 0.15 33.06
N TRP A 448 13.49 0.85 32.00
CA TRP A 448 12.18 1.51 31.89
C TRP A 448 11.17 0.71 31.05
N GLY A 449 11.61 -0.36 30.40
CA GLY A 449 10.77 -1.16 29.51
C GLY A 449 10.63 -0.55 28.12
N ARG A 450 10.10 -1.33 27.18
CA ARG A 450 9.98 -0.92 25.78
C ARG A 450 8.81 0.05 25.61
N ARG A 451 7.70 -0.17 26.32
CA ARG A 451 6.44 0.59 26.15
C ARG A 451 6.60 2.07 26.49
N TRP A 452 7.18 2.34 27.65
CA TRP A 452 7.35 3.69 28.16
C TRP A 452 8.46 4.48 27.46
N VAL A 453 9.54 3.79 27.08
CA VAL A 453 10.62 4.43 26.34
C VAL A 453 10.15 4.76 24.92
N ALA A 454 9.39 3.90 24.25
CA ALA A 454 8.78 4.20 22.95
C ALA A 454 7.83 5.41 23.02
N PHE A 455 6.94 5.46 24.02
CA PHE A 455 6.06 6.61 24.26
C PHE A 455 6.86 7.90 24.51
N GLY A 456 7.78 7.87 25.47
CA GLY A 456 8.51 9.06 25.92
C GLY A 456 9.37 9.65 24.81
N THR A 457 10.18 8.82 24.14
CA THR A 457 11.10 9.28 23.09
C THR A 457 10.35 9.87 21.91
N MET A 458 9.25 9.23 21.46
CA MET A 458 8.48 9.73 20.33
C MET A 458 7.73 11.04 20.64
N VAL A 459 7.15 11.17 21.84
CA VAL A 459 6.48 12.42 22.25
C VAL A 459 7.48 13.56 22.41
N ILE A 460 8.64 13.29 23.00
CA ILE A 460 9.71 14.28 23.16
C ILE A 460 10.23 14.72 21.78
N ALA A 461 10.44 13.78 20.85
CA ALA A 461 10.79 14.10 19.47
C ALA A 461 9.75 15.02 18.81
N GLY A 462 8.47 14.69 18.94
CA GLY A 462 7.38 15.49 18.38
C GLY A 462 7.32 16.88 18.98
N PHE A 463 7.53 17.01 20.29
CA PHE A 463 7.59 18.29 20.99
C PHE A 463 8.75 19.16 20.51
N PHE A 464 9.96 18.61 20.38
CA PHE A 464 11.11 19.34 19.85
C PHE A 464 10.91 19.81 18.40
N SER A 465 10.24 19.00 17.58
CA SER A 465 9.90 19.34 16.20
C SER A 465 8.93 20.53 16.13
N ILE A 466 7.92 20.56 16.99
CA ILE A 466 6.97 21.68 17.09
C ILE A 466 7.67 22.92 17.68
N LEU A 467 8.54 22.75 18.67
CA LEU A 467 9.29 23.85 19.26
C LEU A 467 10.22 24.50 18.23
N ALA A 468 10.85 23.71 17.36
CA ALA A 468 11.69 24.19 16.25
C ALA A 468 10.95 25.15 15.30
N CYS A 469 9.62 25.00 15.17
CA CYS A 469 8.77 25.88 14.37
C CYS A 469 8.58 27.28 14.98
N THR A 470 8.74 27.42 16.30
CA THR A 470 8.46 28.69 17.02
C THR A 470 9.65 29.63 17.07
N VAL A 471 10.84 29.16 16.70
CA VAL A 471 12.10 29.88 16.86
C VAL A 471 12.58 30.40 15.50
N SER A 472 12.87 31.71 15.42
CA SER A 472 13.26 32.40 14.19
C SER A 472 14.74 32.28 13.84
N ASN A 473 15.61 31.86 14.78
CA ASN A 473 17.05 31.76 14.54
C ASN A 473 17.40 30.41 13.91
N ASN A 474 18.03 30.41 12.72
CA ASN A 474 18.39 29.20 11.97
C ASN A 474 19.17 28.17 12.82
N ILE A 475 20.15 28.61 13.62
CA ILE A 475 20.94 27.72 14.48
C ILE A 475 20.09 27.07 15.59
N ASN A 476 19.21 27.84 16.22
CA ASN A 476 18.38 27.34 17.31
C ASN A 476 17.31 26.37 16.79
N SER A 477 16.68 26.69 15.66
CA SER A 477 15.72 25.80 15.00
C SER A 477 16.37 24.50 14.56
N ALA A 478 17.56 24.57 13.93
CA ALA A 478 18.33 23.39 13.55
C ALA A 478 18.74 22.53 14.76
N SER A 479 19.17 23.15 15.86
CA SER A 479 19.53 22.43 17.09
C SER A 479 18.35 21.67 17.70
N LEU A 480 17.16 22.28 17.68
CA LEU A 480 15.92 21.64 18.14
C LEU A 480 15.48 20.51 17.21
N ALA A 481 15.61 20.67 15.89
CA ALA A 481 15.31 19.62 14.93
C ALA A 481 16.28 18.42 15.05
N ILE A 482 17.57 18.68 15.29
CA ILE A 482 18.58 17.63 15.56
C ILE A 482 18.27 16.92 16.88
N ALA A 483 17.86 17.65 17.92
CA ALA A 483 17.41 17.06 19.17
C ALA A 483 16.16 16.18 18.95
N GLY A 484 15.21 16.64 18.14
CA GLY A 484 14.07 15.83 17.70
C GLY A 484 14.52 14.51 17.06
N ARG A 485 15.41 14.59 16.06
CA ARG A 485 15.98 13.42 15.37
C ARG A 485 16.65 12.44 16.34
N PHE A 486 17.43 12.93 17.31
CA PHE A 486 18.07 12.09 18.33
C PHE A 486 17.04 11.19 19.06
N PHE A 487 15.91 11.75 19.49
CA PHE A 487 14.87 10.97 20.17
C PHE A 487 14.12 10.02 19.22
N VAL A 488 13.89 10.42 17.96
CA VAL A 488 13.28 9.53 16.95
C VAL A 488 14.16 8.32 16.67
N ASN A 489 15.49 8.49 16.61
CA ASN A 489 16.43 7.40 16.40
C ASN A 489 16.29 6.32 17.50
N ILE A 490 16.11 6.75 18.76
CA ILE A 490 15.86 5.83 19.88
C ILE A 490 14.54 5.07 19.64
N SER A 491 13.46 5.76 19.26
CA SER A 491 12.18 5.11 18.97
C SER A 491 12.24 4.16 17.77
N TYR A 492 13.01 4.50 16.73
CA TYR A 492 13.20 3.68 15.53
C TYR A 492 13.80 2.31 15.87
N ASN A 493 14.89 2.31 16.63
CA ASN A 493 15.52 1.07 17.11
C ASN A 493 14.60 0.26 18.03
N ILE A 494 13.79 0.91 18.89
CA ILE A 494 12.79 0.22 19.71
C ILE A 494 11.73 -0.46 18.84
N GLY A 495 11.24 0.20 17.80
CA GLY A 495 10.20 -0.34 16.92
C GLY A 495 10.59 -1.68 16.29
N LEU A 496 11.85 -1.81 15.87
CA LEU A 496 12.42 -3.05 15.34
C LEU A 496 12.36 -4.20 16.36
N LEU A 497 12.80 -3.91 17.59
CA LEU A 497 12.83 -4.89 18.67
C LEU A 497 11.41 -5.26 19.13
N TYR A 498 10.52 -4.28 19.24
CA TYR A 498 9.14 -4.47 19.71
C TYR A 498 8.37 -5.46 18.85
N ALA A 499 8.53 -5.37 17.53
CA ALA A 499 7.92 -6.30 16.59
C ALA A 499 8.46 -7.72 16.77
N ALA A 500 9.76 -7.88 17.01
CA ALA A 500 10.37 -9.19 17.23
C ALA A 500 9.98 -9.80 18.59
N GLU A 501 9.83 -8.99 19.64
CA GLU A 501 9.47 -9.47 20.99
C GLU A 501 7.96 -9.77 21.13
N SER A 502 7.10 -9.02 20.44
CA SER A 502 5.64 -9.15 20.56
C SER A 502 5.04 -10.25 19.69
N LEU A 503 5.70 -10.63 18.60
CA LEU A 503 5.16 -11.59 17.63
C LEU A 503 5.56 -13.04 17.98
N PRO A 504 4.63 -14.01 17.83
CA PRO A 504 4.86 -15.41 18.19
C PRO A 504 5.88 -16.08 17.27
N THR A 505 6.77 -16.92 17.82
CA THR A 505 7.91 -17.50 17.07
C THR A 505 7.49 -18.21 15.78
N VAL A 506 6.34 -18.92 15.79
CA VAL A 506 5.80 -19.62 14.62
C VAL A 506 5.58 -18.75 13.38
N VAL A 507 5.37 -17.43 13.54
CA VAL A 507 5.14 -16.48 12.42
C VAL A 507 5.95 -15.18 12.56
N ARG A 508 6.86 -15.09 13.52
CA ARG A 508 7.60 -13.86 13.86
C ARG A 508 8.37 -13.29 12.68
N ALA A 509 9.18 -14.11 12.00
CA ALA A 509 10.00 -13.65 10.88
C ALA A 509 9.16 -13.05 9.75
N GLN A 510 8.06 -13.72 9.38
CA GLN A 510 7.14 -13.24 8.36
C GLN A 510 6.38 -11.98 8.81
N GLY A 511 5.99 -11.91 10.08
CA GLY A 511 5.30 -10.75 10.65
C GLY A 511 6.17 -9.50 10.76
N VAL A 512 7.42 -9.66 11.21
CA VAL A 512 8.41 -8.57 11.22
C VAL A 512 8.66 -8.07 9.80
N ALA A 513 8.91 -8.97 8.84
CA ALA A 513 9.08 -8.58 7.43
C ALA A 513 7.86 -7.82 6.88
N PHE A 514 6.64 -8.25 7.23
CA PHE A 514 5.41 -7.57 6.85
C PHE A 514 5.30 -6.15 7.46
N ILE A 515 5.60 -5.99 8.75
CA ILE A 515 5.62 -4.68 9.42
C ILE A 515 6.65 -3.76 8.74
N HIS A 516 7.85 -4.25 8.47
CA HIS A 516 8.90 -3.52 7.75
C HIS A 516 8.45 -3.02 6.36
N LEU A 517 7.79 -3.88 5.59
CA LEU A 517 7.26 -3.54 4.27
C LEU A 517 6.24 -2.40 4.35
N MET A 518 5.39 -2.39 5.39
CA MET A 518 4.44 -1.29 5.64
C MET A 518 5.18 0.02 5.97
N GLY A 519 6.30 -0.05 6.69
CA GLY A 519 7.18 1.10 6.91
C GLY A 519 7.73 1.68 5.60
N CYS A 520 8.12 0.83 4.65
CA CYS A 520 8.57 1.27 3.32
C CYS A 520 7.46 2.00 2.54
N ILE A 521 6.20 1.58 2.68
CA ILE A 521 5.05 2.31 2.11
C ILE A 521 4.95 3.72 2.70
N SER A 522 5.20 3.87 4.00
CA SER A 522 5.22 5.17 4.66
C SER A 522 6.32 6.10 4.12
N ASN A 523 7.50 5.55 3.81
CA ASN A 523 8.62 6.31 3.26
C ASN A 523 8.36 6.89 1.87
N ILE A 524 7.40 6.35 1.09
CA ILE A 524 6.97 6.94 -0.18
C ILE A 524 6.41 8.36 0.03
N LEU A 525 5.75 8.60 1.18
CA LEU A 525 5.14 9.88 1.53
C LEU A 525 6.14 10.89 2.09
N SER A 526 7.27 10.45 2.63
CA SER A 526 8.23 11.31 3.33
C SER A 526 8.80 12.46 2.47
N PRO A 527 9.27 12.23 1.22
CA PRO A 527 9.68 13.32 0.34
C PRO A 527 8.59 14.38 0.15
N PHE A 528 7.31 13.96 0.05
CA PHE A 528 6.19 14.87 -0.11
C PHE A 528 5.88 15.69 1.16
N VAL A 529 6.10 15.12 2.35
CA VAL A 529 5.97 15.87 3.60
C VAL A 529 6.99 17.01 3.66
N VAL A 530 8.21 16.76 3.21
CA VAL A 530 9.29 17.76 3.17
C VAL A 530 9.03 18.79 2.07
N TYR A 531 8.49 18.36 0.93
CA TYR A 531 8.11 19.25 -0.18
C TYR A 531 7.06 20.32 0.20
N LEU A 532 6.34 20.16 1.31
CA LEU A 532 5.44 21.19 1.85
C LEU A 532 6.17 22.50 2.22
N VAL A 533 7.51 22.48 2.31
CA VAL A 533 8.34 23.69 2.49
C VAL A 533 8.07 24.76 1.43
N VAL A 534 7.70 24.35 0.19
CA VAL A 534 7.36 25.28 -0.91
C VAL A 534 6.11 26.10 -0.58
N ILE A 535 5.20 25.57 0.23
CA ILE A 535 4.00 26.28 0.68
C ILE A 535 4.32 27.11 1.92
N SER A 536 4.96 26.51 2.90
CA SER A 536 5.50 27.24 4.05
C SER A 536 6.59 26.44 4.75
N PRO A 537 7.67 27.11 5.21
CA PRO A 537 8.82 26.46 5.82
C PRO A 537 8.51 25.75 7.14
N VAL A 538 7.37 26.06 7.78
CA VAL A 538 6.96 25.52 9.07
C VAL A 538 6.23 24.17 8.92
N LEU A 539 5.58 23.92 7.78
CA LEU A 539 4.69 22.77 7.61
C LEU A 539 5.35 21.40 7.83
N PRO A 540 6.55 21.11 7.28
CA PRO A 540 7.17 19.80 7.42
C PRO A 540 7.37 19.41 8.90
N LEU A 541 8.05 20.27 9.68
CA LEU A 541 8.34 20.01 11.09
C LEU A 541 7.07 19.94 11.95
N LEU A 542 6.05 20.76 11.64
CA LEU A 542 4.76 20.70 12.33
C LEU A 542 4.06 19.35 12.12
N LEU A 543 4.02 18.86 10.87
CA LEU A 543 3.40 17.58 10.54
C LEU A 543 4.15 16.41 11.19
N LEU A 544 5.48 16.38 11.09
CA LEU A 544 6.31 15.36 11.74
C LEU A 544 6.13 15.40 13.26
N GLY A 545 5.99 16.59 13.84
CA GLY A 545 5.76 16.79 15.27
C GLY A 545 4.42 16.22 15.76
N ILE A 546 3.33 16.52 15.05
CA ILE A 546 1.98 16.00 15.35
C ILE A 546 1.95 14.48 15.20
N LEU A 547 2.53 13.95 14.12
CA LEU A 547 2.61 12.52 13.88
C LEU A 547 3.42 11.81 14.96
N GLY A 548 4.53 12.39 15.42
CA GLY A 548 5.31 11.86 16.54
C GLY A 548 4.47 11.74 17.82
N ILE A 549 3.74 12.79 18.21
CA ILE A 549 2.89 12.74 19.41
C ILE A 549 1.79 11.67 19.29
N ILE A 550 1.17 11.54 18.12
CA ILE A 550 0.17 10.49 17.86
C ILE A 550 0.81 9.10 17.92
N GLY A 551 1.96 8.89 17.29
CA GLY A 551 2.68 7.62 17.30
C GLY A 551 3.09 7.19 18.71
N GLY A 552 3.62 8.13 19.50
CA GLY A 552 3.98 7.89 20.90
C GLY A 552 2.77 7.52 21.75
N THR A 553 1.68 8.29 21.66
CA THR A 553 0.45 7.99 22.42
C THR A 553 -0.18 6.65 22.06
N LEU A 554 -0.11 6.24 20.78
CA LEU A 554 -0.53 4.90 20.35
C LEU A 554 0.37 3.79 20.90
N ALA A 555 1.68 4.04 21.09
CA ALA A 555 2.60 3.07 21.69
C ALA A 555 2.21 2.67 23.12
N LEU A 556 1.49 3.53 23.85
CA LEU A 556 0.93 3.15 25.16
C LEU A 556 -0.11 2.03 25.07
N LEU A 557 -0.70 1.75 23.91
CA LEU A 557 -1.68 0.67 23.75
C LEU A 557 -1.03 -0.71 23.51
N LEU A 558 0.29 -0.75 23.30
CA LEU A 558 1.06 -1.99 23.16
C LEU A 558 1.37 -2.60 24.54
N PRO A 559 1.47 -3.94 24.61
CA PRO A 559 1.88 -4.64 25.83
C PRO A 559 3.38 -4.45 26.08
N GLU A 560 3.79 -4.39 27.34
CA GLU A 560 5.21 -4.34 27.74
C GLU A 560 5.86 -5.72 27.58
N THR A 561 7.08 -5.75 27.02
CA THR A 561 7.81 -6.97 26.68
C THR A 561 8.97 -7.25 27.64
N LEU A 562 9.37 -6.28 28.47
CA LEU A 562 10.48 -6.46 29.42
C LEU A 562 10.19 -7.59 30.43
N ASN A 563 11.16 -8.51 30.58
CA ASN A 563 11.10 -9.67 31.48
C ASN A 563 9.91 -10.62 31.23
N GLN A 564 9.34 -10.60 30.02
CA GLN A 564 8.30 -11.54 29.60
C GLN A 564 8.91 -12.65 28.74
N GLU A 565 8.37 -13.85 28.85
CA GLU A 565 8.73 -14.93 27.94
C GLU A 565 8.21 -14.63 26.53
N LEU A 566 9.04 -14.91 25.52
CA LEU A 566 8.69 -14.70 24.13
C LEU A 566 7.55 -15.65 23.73
N PRO A 567 6.46 -15.17 23.12
CA PRO A 567 5.35 -16.02 22.73
C PRO A 567 5.82 -17.06 21.71
N GLN A 568 5.55 -18.34 21.95
CA GLN A 568 5.96 -19.41 21.06
C GLN A 568 4.84 -19.74 20.07
N THR A 569 3.63 -19.94 20.60
CA THR A 569 2.44 -20.28 19.82
C THR A 569 1.57 -19.06 19.50
N LEU A 570 0.63 -19.20 18.55
CA LEU A 570 -0.39 -18.17 18.30
C LEU A 570 -1.28 -17.92 19.53
N GLN A 571 -1.48 -18.95 20.37
CA GLN A 571 -2.26 -18.82 21.58
C GLN A 571 -1.50 -18.01 22.63
N ASP A 572 -0.20 -18.27 22.79
CA ASP A 572 0.66 -17.47 23.67
C ASP A 572 0.65 -16.00 23.25
N GLY A 573 0.69 -15.72 21.94
CA GLY A 573 0.58 -14.36 21.40
C GLY A 573 -0.80 -13.71 21.64
N GLU A 574 -1.87 -14.50 21.76
CA GLU A 574 -3.21 -14.00 22.12
C GLU A 574 -3.31 -13.70 23.61
N ASP A 575 -2.62 -14.47 24.45
CA ASP A 575 -2.60 -14.29 25.90
C ASP A 575 -1.54 -13.25 26.34
N PHE A 576 -0.59 -12.93 25.47
CA PHE A 576 0.47 -11.95 25.71
C PHE A 576 -0.06 -10.56 26.07
N GLY A 577 0.32 -10.09 27.26
CA GLY A 577 -0.03 -8.77 27.78
C GLY A 577 -1.48 -8.61 28.25
N LYS A 578 -2.26 -9.69 28.39
CA LYS A 578 -3.61 -9.63 29.01
C LYS A 578 -3.58 -9.27 30.48
N ASP A 579 -2.54 -9.71 31.19
CA ASP A 579 -2.38 -9.50 32.62
C ASP A 579 -1.82 -8.11 32.98
N GLN A 580 -1.51 -7.29 31.96
CA GLN A 580 -0.89 -5.98 32.14
C GLN A 580 -1.95 -4.86 32.10
N GLY A 581 -1.97 -4.03 33.14
CA GLY A 581 -2.73 -2.80 33.22
C GLY A 581 -2.21 -1.70 32.29
N PHE A 582 -3.06 -0.71 32.02
CA PHE A 582 -2.67 0.44 31.19
C PHE A 582 -1.54 1.27 31.83
N TRP A 583 -1.40 1.27 33.15
CA TRP A 583 -0.39 2.05 33.87
C TRP A 583 0.78 1.21 34.42
N ASP A 584 0.92 -0.03 33.96
CA ASP A 584 1.96 -0.93 34.44
C ASP A 584 3.34 -0.43 33.99
N MET A 585 4.19 -0.16 34.97
CA MET A 585 5.57 0.26 34.80
C MET A 585 6.50 -0.73 35.48
N PRO A 586 7.48 -1.32 34.76
CA PRO A 586 8.41 -2.30 35.33
C PRO A 586 9.16 -1.79 36.58
N CYS A 587 9.43 -0.48 36.65
CA CYS A 587 10.17 0.12 37.75
C CYS A 587 9.44 0.12 39.11
N PHE A 588 8.10 -0.05 39.13
CA PHE A 588 7.30 0.00 40.35
C PHE A 588 6.89 -1.37 40.89
N ILE A 589 7.21 -2.46 40.17
CA ILE A 589 6.97 -3.82 40.62
C ILE A 589 8.08 -4.18 41.61
N LYS A 590 7.80 -4.05 42.91
CA LYS A 590 8.55 -4.76 43.95
C LYS A 590 8.31 -6.26 43.76
N ASN A 591 9.40 -7.04 43.72
CA ASN A 591 9.39 -8.49 43.68
C ASN A 591 8.32 -9.05 44.62
N ALA A 592 7.29 -9.67 44.05
CA ALA A 592 6.31 -10.48 44.75
C ALA A 592 6.61 -11.97 44.48
N ASP A 593 7.88 -12.35 44.66
CA ASP A 593 8.25 -13.75 44.83
C ASP A 593 8.18 -14.05 46.33
N ASP A 594 6.96 -14.32 46.82
CA ASP A 594 6.68 -15.12 48.02
C ASP A 594 5.17 -15.11 48.30
N GLU A 595 4.44 -16.08 47.75
CA GLU A 595 3.41 -16.90 48.44
C GLU A 595 2.52 -17.60 47.41
N MET A 596 2.93 -18.81 47.02
CA MET A 596 2.01 -19.81 46.50
C MET A 596 1.34 -20.53 47.68
N LYS A 597 0.02 -20.36 47.86
CA LYS A 597 -0.80 -21.26 48.69
C LYS A 597 -2.13 -21.62 48.03
N PRO A 598 -2.64 -22.85 48.25
CA PRO A 598 -3.73 -23.45 47.47
C PRO A 598 -5.12 -23.36 48.16
N GLU A 599 -6.17 -23.43 47.33
CA GLU A 599 -7.60 -23.78 47.63
C GLU A 599 -8.37 -22.85 48.63
N SER A 600 -9.65 -22.45 48.47
CA SER A 600 -10.87 -23.20 48.14
C SER A 600 -12.11 -22.27 48.04
N ILE A 601 -13.15 -22.81 47.40
CA ILE A 601 -14.56 -22.41 47.21
C ILE A 601 -15.26 -21.60 48.34
N ARG A 602 -15.98 -20.50 48.01
CA ARG A 602 -17.41 -20.29 48.38
C ARG A 602 -18.14 -19.12 47.70
N GLN A 603 -19.44 -19.35 47.52
CA GLN A 603 -20.48 -18.63 46.77
C GLN A 603 -21.06 -17.35 47.44
N ASN A 604 -21.61 -16.50 46.55
CA ASN A 604 -22.82 -15.65 46.62
C ASN A 604 -22.97 -14.58 47.72
N VAL A 605 -23.32 -13.34 47.31
CA VAL A 605 -24.67 -12.74 47.39
C VAL A 605 -24.60 -11.27 46.92
N THR A 606 -25.66 -10.85 46.23
CA THR A 606 -26.01 -9.51 45.72
C THR A 606 -26.08 -8.41 46.80
N ASP A 607 -25.75 -7.16 46.46
CA ASP A 607 -26.68 -6.01 46.54
C ASP A 607 -26.00 -4.64 46.31
N ASN A 608 -26.40 -3.99 45.22
CA ASN A 608 -27.01 -2.66 45.13
C ASN A 608 -26.47 -1.40 45.88
N VAL A 609 -26.32 -0.34 45.07
CA VAL A 609 -26.78 1.06 45.25
C VAL A 609 -25.79 2.15 45.70
N ARG A 610 -25.56 3.07 44.74
CA ARG A 610 -25.36 4.54 44.78
C ARG A 610 -24.37 5.14 45.79
N ASN A 611 -23.48 5.99 45.24
CA ASN A 611 -23.66 7.43 45.39
C ASN A 611 -23.06 8.20 44.19
N SER A 612 -23.97 8.85 43.46
CA SER A 612 -23.71 10.04 42.66
C SER A 612 -23.98 11.27 43.53
N GLU A 613 -23.23 12.35 43.35
CA GLU A 613 -23.76 13.72 43.15
C GLU A 613 -22.61 14.74 43.13
N ARG A 614 -22.56 15.62 42.11
CA ARG A 614 -23.01 17.02 42.25
C ARG A 614 -22.87 17.88 40.98
N LEU A 615 -24.02 18.43 40.59
CA LEU A 615 -24.37 19.80 40.16
C LEU A 615 -24.01 20.38 38.75
N TYR A 616 -25.04 20.37 37.87
CA TYR A 616 -26.03 21.42 37.55
C TYR A 616 -25.78 22.67 36.65
N LEU A 617 -26.73 22.81 35.67
CA LEU A 617 -27.51 23.99 35.17
C LEU A 617 -26.76 25.07 34.34
N ARG A 618 -27.29 25.70 33.26
CA ARG A 618 -28.62 25.80 32.62
C ARG A 618 -28.46 26.56 31.28
N GLY A 619 -29.38 26.37 30.31
CA GLY A 619 -29.86 27.49 29.47
C GLY A 619 -30.01 27.22 27.96
N GLU A 620 -31.23 26.97 27.51
CA GLU A 620 -31.66 27.23 26.12
C GLU A 620 -31.93 28.74 25.89
N VAL A 621 -31.85 29.21 24.63
CA VAL A 621 -32.93 29.92 23.88
C VAL A 621 -32.40 30.54 22.54
N LEU A 622 -33.05 30.15 21.44
CA LEU A 622 -33.45 30.84 20.19
C LEU A 622 -32.55 31.81 19.36
N ARG A 623 -32.45 31.45 18.06
CA ARG A 623 -32.67 32.22 16.79
C ARG A 623 -31.84 33.48 16.40
N SER A 624 -31.26 33.34 15.20
CA SER A 624 -31.40 34.21 14.00
C SER A 624 -30.46 35.40 13.76
N SER A 625 -29.72 35.28 12.63
CA SER A 625 -29.50 36.26 11.54
C SER A 625 -28.96 37.68 11.85
N MET A 626 -27.83 38.06 11.23
CA MET A 626 -27.83 38.91 10.02
C MET A 626 -26.42 39.28 9.51
N ILE A 627 -26.34 39.18 8.19
CA ILE A 627 -25.48 39.79 7.15
C ILE A 627 -24.84 41.15 7.49
N SER A 628 -23.58 41.36 7.06
CA SER A 628 -23.22 42.53 6.24
C SER A 628 -21.94 42.31 5.41
N ARG A 629 -22.01 42.80 4.18
CA ARG A 629 -21.11 42.66 3.01
C ARG A 629 -20.07 43.78 2.96
N SER A 630 -19.16 43.60 1.98
CA SER A 630 -18.60 44.60 1.04
C SER A 630 -17.15 45.04 1.35
N SER A 631 -16.26 45.32 0.40
CA SER A 631 -16.43 45.63 -1.03
C SER A 631 -15.06 45.66 -1.77
N ILE A 632 -15.09 45.39 -3.09
CA ILE A 632 -14.36 46.07 -4.18
C ILE A 632 -12.81 45.97 -4.22
N ARG A 633 -12.25 45.34 -5.28
CA ARG A 633 -11.77 46.09 -6.47
C ARG A 633 -11.41 45.18 -7.65
N SER A 634 -12.03 45.49 -8.79
CA SER A 634 -11.66 45.12 -10.15
C SER A 634 -10.27 45.64 -10.56
N ARG A 635 -9.60 44.97 -11.50
CA ARG A 635 -9.19 45.64 -12.75
C ARG A 635 -8.77 44.67 -13.86
N ASN A 636 -9.36 44.95 -15.02
CA ASN A 636 -9.00 44.50 -16.37
C ASN A 636 -7.50 44.67 -16.70
N ARG A 637 -6.98 43.82 -17.58
CA ARG A 637 -6.36 44.31 -18.82
C ARG A 637 -6.39 43.27 -19.95
N SER A 638 -6.49 43.84 -21.14
CA SER A 638 -6.80 43.26 -22.44
C SER A 638 -5.54 42.99 -23.28
N LYS A 639 -5.67 41.95 -24.13
CA LYS A 639 -5.25 41.83 -25.55
C LYS A 639 -3.76 41.87 -25.90
N ASN A 640 -3.28 40.82 -26.57
CA ASN A 640 -3.00 40.89 -28.01
C ASN A 640 -2.75 39.53 -28.71
N THR A 641 -3.12 39.53 -29.99
CA THR A 641 -2.66 38.66 -31.11
C THR A 641 -3.06 37.18 -31.16
N THR A 642 -4.08 36.78 -30.40
CA THR A 642 -5.01 35.68 -30.80
C THR A 642 -6.46 36.17 -30.88
N ASP A 643 -6.67 37.46 -30.64
CA ASP A 643 -7.99 38.05 -30.43
C ASP A 643 -8.75 38.38 -31.72
N GLU A 644 -8.11 38.42 -32.88
CA GLU A 644 -8.81 38.78 -34.12
C GLU A 644 -9.70 37.63 -34.63
N ILE A 645 -9.24 36.37 -34.55
CA ILE A 645 -10.07 35.20 -34.85
C ILE A 645 -11.07 34.94 -33.71
N VAL A 646 -10.66 35.13 -32.45
CA VAL A 646 -11.53 34.94 -31.27
C VAL A 646 -12.66 35.98 -31.18
N ASN A 647 -12.45 37.22 -31.64
CA ASN A 647 -13.51 38.23 -31.65
C ASN A 647 -14.58 37.92 -32.70
N ILE A 648 -14.21 37.40 -33.88
CA ILE A 648 -15.17 36.96 -34.90
C ILE A 648 -16.05 35.83 -34.35
N VAL A 649 -15.45 34.85 -33.65
CA VAL A 649 -16.18 33.75 -33.00
C VAL A 649 -17.09 34.25 -31.88
N LYS A 650 -16.63 35.17 -31.02
CA LYS A 650 -17.42 35.76 -29.92
C LYS A 650 -18.63 36.57 -30.38
N PHE A 651 -18.56 37.26 -31.52
CA PHE A 651 -19.70 38.01 -32.05
C PHE A 651 -20.71 37.11 -32.79
N SER A 652 -20.24 35.99 -33.35
CA SER A 652 -21.03 35.02 -34.11
C SER A 652 -21.86 34.08 -33.23
N ILE A 653 -21.51 33.93 -31.96
CA ILE A 653 -22.14 33.00 -31.02
C ILE A 653 -22.97 33.79 -29.99
N PRO A 654 -24.24 33.43 -29.73
CA PRO A 654 -25.03 34.04 -28.66
C PRO A 654 -24.40 33.81 -27.28
N THR A 655 -24.46 34.81 -26.41
CA THR A 655 -24.06 34.68 -25.00
C THR A 655 -25.15 33.97 -24.20
N SER A 656 -24.77 33.11 -23.27
CA SER A 656 -25.68 32.40 -22.36
C SER A 656 -25.34 32.75 -20.91
N ASP A 657 -26.32 32.67 -20.00
CA ASP A 657 -26.12 32.92 -18.56
C ASP A 657 -25.48 31.71 -17.86
N GLU A 658 -25.45 30.54 -18.51
CA GLU A 658 -24.90 29.29 -17.97
C GLU A 658 -23.48 29.03 -18.50
N TYR A 659 -22.57 28.60 -17.62
CA TYR A 659 -21.20 28.24 -18.00
C TYR A 659 -21.21 27.22 -19.17
N PRO A 660 -20.49 27.46 -20.28
CA PRO A 660 -19.33 28.35 -20.42
C PRO A 660 -19.66 29.80 -20.86
N TYR A 661 -20.90 30.24 -20.66
CA TYR A 661 -21.43 31.59 -20.91
C TYR A 661 -21.62 31.95 -22.38
N TYR A 662 -21.66 30.94 -23.25
CA TYR A 662 -21.98 31.06 -24.67
C TYR A 662 -22.72 29.81 -25.13
N GLU A 663 -23.59 29.97 -26.14
CA GLU A 663 -24.35 28.90 -26.76
C GLU A 663 -23.43 27.97 -27.57
N LYS A 664 -23.49 26.66 -27.34
CA LYS A 664 -22.64 25.66 -28.04
C LYS A 664 -23.25 25.12 -29.33
N CYS A 665 -24.57 25.22 -29.47
CA CYS A 665 -25.34 24.48 -30.47
C CYS A 665 -25.97 25.35 -31.55
N VAL A 666 -25.91 26.66 -31.36
CA VAL A 666 -26.59 27.65 -32.20
C VAL A 666 -25.63 28.80 -32.46
N ARG A 667 -25.62 29.29 -33.69
CA ARG A 667 -24.90 30.51 -34.11
C ARG A 667 -25.88 31.58 -34.57
N LYS A 668 -25.44 32.83 -34.66
CA LYS A 668 -26.26 33.90 -35.26
C LYS A 668 -26.37 33.74 -36.78
N ASP A 669 -27.52 34.13 -37.33
CA ASP A 669 -27.85 34.06 -38.76
C ASP A 669 -27.19 35.22 -39.53
N LEU A 670 -25.89 35.10 -39.79
CA LEU A 670 -25.08 36.11 -40.48
C LEU A 670 -24.76 35.68 -41.93
N ASN A 671 -24.82 36.62 -42.88
CA ASN A 671 -24.46 36.39 -44.28
C ASN A 671 -22.95 36.57 -44.51
N TYR A 672 -22.19 35.47 -44.47
CA TYR A 672 -20.71 35.52 -44.50
C TYR A 672 -20.10 35.98 -45.85
N GLU A 673 -20.85 35.96 -46.96
CA GLU A 673 -20.35 36.44 -48.27
C GLU A 673 -20.23 37.97 -48.34
N GLU A 674 -21.12 38.72 -47.67
CA GLU A 674 -21.04 40.18 -47.55
C GLU A 674 -19.92 40.63 -46.60
N LEU A 675 -19.63 39.81 -45.57
CA LEU A 675 -18.66 40.08 -44.51
C LEU A 675 -17.19 39.97 -44.97
N ASN A 676 -16.88 39.12 -45.95
CA ASN A 676 -15.50 38.95 -46.42
C ASN A 676 -14.97 40.17 -47.19
N ASN A 677 -15.86 41.09 -47.61
CA ASN A 677 -15.52 42.30 -48.38
C ASN A 677 -15.39 43.57 -47.52
N THR A 678 -15.75 43.53 -46.24
CA THR A 678 -15.66 44.69 -45.32
C THR A 678 -15.13 44.27 -43.95
N LEU A 679 -13.90 44.66 -43.63
CA LEU A 679 -13.21 44.41 -42.35
C LEU A 679 -13.67 45.33 -41.20
N ASP A 680 -14.78 46.04 -41.35
CA ASP A 680 -15.25 47.03 -40.38
C ASP A 680 -16.18 46.39 -39.33
N LEU A 681 -15.77 46.40 -38.05
CA LEU A 681 -16.45 45.74 -36.92
C LEU A 681 -17.69 46.50 -36.40
N ASN A 682 -18.04 47.65 -36.99
CA ASN A 682 -19.10 48.55 -36.52
C ASN A 682 -20.40 48.51 -37.36
N VAL A 683 -20.59 47.49 -38.19
CA VAL A 683 -21.76 47.39 -39.07
C VAL A 683 -22.98 46.81 -38.31
N GLU A 684 -24.18 47.38 -38.51
CA GLU A 684 -25.49 46.90 -37.99
C GLU A 684 -25.77 45.41 -38.26
N ILE A 685 -25.03 44.79 -39.19
CA ILE A 685 -25.09 43.37 -39.55
C ILE A 685 -24.82 42.45 -38.32
N TRP A 686 -24.02 42.88 -37.33
CA TRP A 686 -23.71 42.06 -36.15
C TRP A 686 -24.84 41.98 -35.09
N GLN A 687 -25.93 42.75 -35.26
CA GLN A 687 -27.03 42.87 -34.29
C GLN A 687 -28.28 42.02 -34.60
N THR A 688 -28.14 40.93 -35.36
CA THR A 688 -29.26 40.01 -35.61
C THR A 688 -29.59 39.17 -34.37
N ASN A 689 -30.84 39.22 -33.89
CA ASN A 689 -31.36 38.33 -32.83
C ASN A 689 -31.79 36.95 -33.34
N ARG A 690 -31.69 36.70 -34.65
CA ARG A 690 -32.06 35.41 -35.27
C ARG A 690 -30.90 34.44 -35.17
N SER A 691 -31.18 33.23 -34.70
CA SER A 691 -30.19 32.18 -34.47
C SER A 691 -30.51 30.93 -35.31
N VAL A 692 -29.48 30.25 -35.79
CA VAL A 692 -29.54 29.06 -36.67
C VAL A 692 -28.67 27.96 -36.07
N LYS A 693 -29.13 26.72 -36.17
CA LYS A 693 -28.38 25.55 -35.66
C LYS A 693 -27.05 25.38 -36.39
N CYS A 694 -26.01 24.98 -35.65
CA CYS A 694 -24.70 24.67 -36.23
C CYS A 694 -24.74 23.37 -37.04
N GLU A 695 -24.05 23.34 -38.19
CA GLU A 695 -23.93 22.13 -39.04
C GLU A 695 -22.60 21.38 -38.84
N LYS A 696 -21.57 22.05 -38.33
CA LYS A 696 -20.23 21.51 -38.05
C LYS A 696 -19.69 22.11 -36.75
N TRP A 697 -18.84 21.35 -36.06
CA TRP A 697 -18.27 21.72 -34.75
C TRP A 697 -16.75 21.71 -34.78
N GLU A 698 -16.14 22.62 -34.01
CA GLU A 698 -14.72 22.64 -33.71
C GLU A 698 -14.51 22.29 -32.23
N TYR A 699 -13.55 21.41 -31.95
CA TYR A 699 -13.35 20.86 -30.61
C TYR A 699 -12.05 21.35 -29.97
N ASN A 700 -12.12 21.76 -28.71
CA ASN A 700 -10.95 22.13 -27.93
C ASN A 700 -10.28 20.86 -27.33
N THR A 701 -9.08 20.54 -27.78
CA THR A 701 -8.30 19.36 -27.34
C THR A 701 -7.43 19.61 -26.10
N SER A 702 -7.65 20.71 -25.38
CA SER A 702 -6.86 21.04 -24.18
C SER A 702 -7.07 20.07 -23.00
N GLN A 703 -8.28 19.51 -22.86
CA GLN A 703 -8.63 18.59 -21.75
C GLN A 703 -8.52 17.11 -22.15
N VAL A 704 -8.86 16.79 -23.40
CA VAL A 704 -8.72 15.47 -24.00
C VAL A 704 -7.82 15.63 -25.23
N PRO A 705 -6.59 15.06 -25.24
CA PRO A 705 -5.58 15.38 -26.25
C PRO A 705 -5.88 14.81 -27.64
N TYR A 706 -7.05 14.21 -27.84
CA TYR A 706 -7.46 13.56 -29.08
C TYR A 706 -8.97 13.65 -29.32
N LEU A 707 -9.37 13.56 -30.58
CA LEU A 707 -10.77 13.46 -30.98
C LEU A 707 -11.31 12.09 -30.56
N SER A 708 -12.33 12.09 -29.70
CA SER A 708 -13.12 10.92 -29.37
C SER A 708 -14.09 10.58 -30.52
N ILE A 709 -14.66 9.37 -30.52
CA ILE A 709 -15.71 9.01 -31.48
C ILE A 709 -16.93 9.95 -31.42
N GLY A 710 -17.28 10.44 -30.23
CA GLY A 710 -18.37 11.39 -30.06
C GLY A 710 -18.10 12.73 -30.74
N SER A 711 -16.83 13.17 -30.76
CA SER A 711 -16.40 14.36 -31.50
C SER A 711 -16.10 14.09 -32.98
N GLU A 712 -15.75 12.86 -33.36
CA GLU A 712 -15.50 12.49 -34.78
C GLU A 712 -16.81 12.31 -35.57
N LEU A 713 -17.89 11.90 -34.90
CA LEU A 713 -19.22 11.69 -35.48
C LEU A 713 -20.24 12.76 -35.07
N ASP A 714 -19.80 13.85 -34.44
CA ASP A 714 -20.61 15.00 -34.03
C ASP A 714 -21.83 14.62 -33.16
N TRP A 715 -21.64 13.80 -32.12
CA TRP A 715 -22.66 13.45 -31.12
C TRP A 715 -22.77 14.54 -30.04
N VAL A 716 -23.10 15.75 -30.45
CA VAL A 716 -23.23 16.93 -29.58
C VAL A 716 -24.65 17.49 -29.71
N CYS A 717 -25.08 18.31 -28.74
CA CYS A 717 -26.35 19.03 -28.80
C CYS A 717 -27.55 18.07 -28.91
N ASP A 718 -28.38 18.19 -29.96
CA ASP A 718 -29.54 17.34 -30.19
C ASP A 718 -29.21 15.82 -30.25
N LYS A 719 -27.94 15.47 -30.48
CA LYS A 719 -27.45 14.11 -30.62
C LYS A 719 -26.65 13.59 -29.41
N GLU A 720 -26.53 14.36 -28.33
CA GLU A 720 -25.72 13.98 -27.15
C GLU A 720 -26.19 12.66 -26.51
N ARG A 721 -27.51 12.42 -26.51
CA ARG A 721 -28.14 11.17 -26.03
C ARG A 721 -27.64 9.90 -26.76
N LEU A 722 -27.03 10.03 -27.94
CA LEU A 722 -26.43 8.91 -28.67
C LEU A 722 -25.22 8.33 -27.92
N ILE A 723 -24.50 9.13 -27.12
CA ILE A 723 -23.37 8.65 -26.30
C ILE A 723 -23.90 7.64 -25.27
N SER A 724 -24.88 8.04 -24.46
CA SER A 724 -25.55 7.18 -23.46
C SER A 724 -26.21 5.98 -24.13
N SER A 725 -26.90 6.18 -25.26
CA SER A 725 -27.55 5.10 -26.04
C SER A 725 -26.55 4.05 -26.54
N SER A 726 -25.36 4.45 -26.99
CA SER A 726 -24.32 3.52 -27.44
C SER A 726 -23.79 2.63 -26.31
N GLN A 727 -23.70 3.18 -25.09
CA GLN A 727 -23.28 2.46 -23.89
C GLN A 727 -24.36 1.49 -23.44
N SER A 728 -25.63 1.90 -23.44
CA SER A 728 -26.74 1.01 -23.10
C SER A 728 -26.88 -0.16 -24.08
N LEU A 729 -26.69 0.06 -25.39
CA LEU A 729 -26.74 -1.01 -26.39
C LEU A 729 -25.67 -2.10 -26.17
N PHE A 730 -24.49 -1.73 -25.68
CA PHE A 730 -23.46 -2.69 -25.25
C PHE A 730 -23.97 -3.60 -24.11
N PHE A 731 -24.63 -3.03 -23.10
CA PHE A 731 -25.18 -3.80 -21.99
C PHE A 731 -26.39 -4.64 -22.39
N VAL A 732 -27.23 -4.17 -23.32
CA VAL A 732 -28.32 -5.00 -23.90
C VAL A 732 -27.75 -6.24 -24.58
N GLY A 733 -26.62 -6.11 -25.31
CA GLY A 733 -25.90 -7.25 -25.86
C GLY A 733 -25.42 -8.22 -24.78
N SER A 734 -24.97 -7.71 -23.63
CA SER A 734 -24.53 -8.52 -22.48
C SER A 734 -25.66 -9.35 -21.86
N ILE A 735 -26.90 -8.83 -21.83
CA ILE A 735 -28.07 -9.59 -21.33
C ILE A 735 -28.30 -10.84 -22.18
N LEU A 736 -28.32 -10.70 -23.50
CA LEU A 736 -28.52 -11.81 -24.43
C LEU A 736 -27.33 -12.78 -24.39
N GLY A 737 -26.12 -12.22 -24.32
CA GLY A 737 -24.87 -12.96 -24.14
C GLY A 737 -24.86 -13.83 -22.88
N GLY A 738 -25.32 -13.29 -21.73
CA GLY A 738 -25.46 -13.99 -20.46
C GLY A 738 -26.24 -15.31 -20.58
N PHE A 739 -27.38 -15.28 -21.26
CA PHE A 739 -28.18 -16.50 -21.49
C PHE A 739 -27.47 -17.51 -22.41
N ILE A 740 -26.89 -17.04 -23.52
CA ILE A 740 -26.29 -17.91 -24.53
C ILE A 740 -24.99 -18.52 -24.02
N PHE A 741 -24.04 -17.71 -23.57
CA PHE A 741 -22.75 -18.18 -23.09
C PHE A 741 -22.85 -18.88 -21.74
N GLY A 742 -23.80 -18.51 -20.89
CA GLY A 742 -24.14 -19.28 -19.68
C GLY A 742 -24.61 -20.70 -20.04
N TRP A 743 -25.51 -20.83 -21.02
CA TRP A 743 -25.96 -22.13 -21.53
C TRP A 743 -24.81 -22.94 -22.13
N VAL A 744 -23.96 -22.31 -22.95
CA VAL A 744 -22.76 -22.97 -23.52
C VAL A 744 -21.83 -23.42 -22.41
N ALA A 745 -21.59 -22.59 -21.39
CA ALA A 745 -20.74 -22.93 -20.27
C ALA A 745 -21.28 -24.13 -19.49
N ASP A 746 -22.60 -24.24 -19.31
CA ASP A 746 -23.24 -25.32 -18.57
C ASP A 746 -23.24 -26.65 -19.35
N HIS A 747 -23.39 -26.60 -20.68
CA HIS A 747 -23.49 -27.81 -21.52
C HIS A 747 -22.18 -28.28 -22.16
N HIS A 748 -21.29 -27.35 -22.53
CA HIS A 748 -20.05 -27.64 -23.26
C HIS A 748 -18.79 -27.44 -22.41
N GLY A 749 -18.93 -26.94 -21.18
CA GLY A 749 -17.82 -26.69 -20.26
C GLY A 749 -17.45 -25.21 -20.15
N ARG A 750 -16.81 -24.82 -19.03
CA ARG A 750 -16.45 -23.44 -18.71
C ARG A 750 -15.32 -22.92 -19.58
N VAL A 751 -14.28 -23.73 -19.82
CA VAL A 751 -13.08 -23.33 -20.54
C VAL A 751 -13.35 -23.08 -22.03
N PRO A 752 -14.10 -23.94 -22.75
CA PRO A 752 -14.52 -23.67 -24.13
C PRO A 752 -15.41 -22.43 -24.25
N ALA A 753 -16.35 -22.23 -23.31
CA ALA A 753 -17.22 -21.06 -23.30
C ALA A 753 -16.42 -19.76 -23.12
N LEU A 754 -15.47 -19.73 -22.19
CA LEU A 754 -14.57 -18.59 -21.98
C LEU A 754 -13.72 -18.28 -23.22
N THR A 755 -13.24 -19.33 -23.91
CA THR A 755 -12.45 -19.17 -25.14
C THR A 755 -13.30 -18.55 -26.25
N LEU A 756 -14.54 -19.00 -26.41
CA LEU A 756 -15.48 -18.42 -27.36
C LEU A 756 -15.80 -16.95 -27.03
N CYS A 757 -15.99 -16.62 -25.75
CA CYS A 757 -16.14 -15.23 -25.31
C CYS A 757 -14.92 -14.37 -25.71
N CYS A 758 -13.70 -14.86 -25.45
CA CYS A 758 -12.47 -14.14 -25.83
C CYS A 758 -12.39 -13.88 -27.33
N ILE A 759 -12.75 -14.88 -28.16
CA ILE A 759 -12.79 -14.75 -29.62
C ILE A 759 -13.78 -13.66 -30.04
N VAL A 760 -15.01 -13.70 -29.53
CA VAL A 760 -16.04 -12.69 -29.86
C VAL A 760 -15.62 -11.29 -29.43
N THR A 761 -15.01 -11.15 -28.24
CA THR A 761 -14.50 -9.87 -27.73
C THR A 761 -13.36 -9.33 -28.58
N ILE A 762 -12.40 -10.16 -29.01
CA ILE A 762 -11.29 -9.74 -29.87
C ILE A 762 -11.82 -9.21 -31.21
N PHE A 763 -12.65 -10.00 -31.91
CA PHE A 763 -13.20 -9.58 -33.20
C PHE A 763 -14.08 -8.34 -33.08
N GLY A 764 -14.93 -8.26 -32.05
CA GLY A 764 -15.76 -7.08 -31.79
C GLY A 764 -14.95 -5.82 -31.49
N THR A 765 -13.89 -5.93 -30.68
CA THR A 765 -13.04 -4.79 -30.32
C THR A 765 -12.22 -4.30 -31.50
N VAL A 766 -11.68 -5.20 -32.33
CA VAL A 766 -10.99 -4.84 -33.58
C VAL A 766 -11.95 -4.17 -34.57
N ALA A 767 -13.15 -4.71 -34.75
CA ALA A 767 -14.17 -4.12 -35.61
C ALA A 767 -14.63 -2.74 -35.11
N THR A 768 -14.55 -2.47 -33.80
CA THR A 768 -14.92 -1.17 -33.21
C THR A 768 -14.04 -0.04 -33.76
N ALA A 769 -12.75 -0.31 -34.01
CA ALA A 769 -11.81 0.66 -34.57
C ALA A 769 -12.12 1.05 -36.04
N TRP A 770 -12.95 0.27 -36.73
CA TRP A 770 -13.37 0.51 -38.12
C TRP A 770 -14.78 1.13 -38.23
N ALA A 771 -15.45 1.38 -37.10
CA ALA A 771 -16.78 1.97 -37.12
C ALA A 771 -16.73 3.43 -37.58
N THR A 772 -17.53 3.77 -38.59
CA THR A 772 -17.61 5.12 -39.20
C THR A 772 -18.99 5.75 -39.06
N SER A 773 -19.96 5.04 -38.48
CA SER A 773 -21.32 5.52 -38.22
C SER A 773 -21.81 5.04 -36.86
N PHE A 774 -22.79 5.75 -36.29
CA PHE A 774 -23.44 5.34 -35.03
C PHE A 774 -23.95 3.91 -35.09
N TRP A 775 -24.69 3.53 -36.15
CA TRP A 775 -25.25 2.19 -36.26
C TRP A 775 -24.18 1.10 -36.41
N SER A 776 -23.09 1.38 -37.15
CA SER A 776 -21.96 0.44 -37.24
C SER A 776 -21.26 0.28 -35.89
N PHE A 777 -21.04 1.37 -35.16
CA PHE A 777 -20.41 1.34 -33.84
C PHE A 777 -21.31 0.63 -32.83
N ALA A 778 -22.60 0.96 -32.81
CA ALA A 778 -23.59 0.39 -31.91
C ALA A 778 -23.77 -1.12 -32.14
N LEU A 779 -23.82 -1.57 -33.40
CA LEU A 779 -23.92 -2.99 -33.73
C LEU A 779 -22.69 -3.77 -33.26
N VAL A 780 -21.50 -3.26 -33.52
CA VAL A 780 -20.25 -3.91 -33.11
C VAL A 780 -20.10 -3.90 -31.59
N ARG A 781 -20.48 -2.81 -30.91
CA ARG A 781 -20.52 -2.74 -29.45
C ARG A 781 -21.55 -3.70 -28.86
N PHE A 782 -22.72 -3.83 -29.47
CA PHE A 782 -23.72 -4.83 -29.08
C PHE A 782 -23.15 -6.25 -29.18
N ILE A 783 -22.48 -6.61 -30.29
CA ILE A 783 -21.81 -7.91 -30.46
C ILE A 783 -20.71 -8.11 -29.42
N THR A 784 -19.87 -7.10 -29.17
CA THR A 784 -18.82 -7.16 -28.14
C THR A 784 -19.42 -7.36 -26.75
N GLY A 785 -20.58 -6.74 -26.50
CA GLY A 785 -21.37 -6.90 -25.28
C GLY A 785 -21.77 -8.35 -25.02
N PHE A 786 -22.05 -9.18 -26.03
CA PHE A 786 -22.44 -10.59 -25.82
C PHE A 786 -21.43 -11.37 -24.97
N ALA A 787 -20.14 -11.09 -25.11
CA ALA A 787 -19.08 -11.80 -24.41
C ALA A 787 -18.64 -11.13 -23.10
N PHE A 788 -18.91 -9.83 -22.94
CA PHE A 788 -18.32 -9.00 -21.87
C PHE A 788 -18.53 -9.55 -20.46
N ASP A 789 -19.78 -9.79 -20.08
CA ASP A 789 -20.14 -10.22 -18.72
C ASP A 789 -19.66 -11.66 -18.44
N ASN A 790 -19.68 -12.53 -19.46
CA ASN A 790 -19.24 -13.92 -19.34
C ASN A 790 -17.71 -14.06 -19.28
N CYS A 791 -16.96 -13.09 -19.81
CA CYS A 791 -15.51 -12.99 -19.59
C CYS A 791 -15.16 -12.73 -18.11
N ILE A 792 -16.10 -12.22 -17.31
CA ILE A 792 -15.93 -12.01 -15.87
C ILE A 792 -16.52 -13.18 -15.08
N ASN A 793 -17.76 -13.57 -15.39
CA ASN A 793 -18.50 -14.57 -14.62
C ASN A 793 -17.93 -15.99 -14.74
N ILE A 794 -17.48 -16.42 -15.93
CA ILE A 794 -16.98 -17.79 -16.12
C ILE A 794 -15.66 -18.03 -15.34
N PRO A 795 -14.64 -17.15 -15.41
CA PRO A 795 -13.44 -17.28 -14.58
C PRO A 795 -13.75 -17.26 -13.07
N LEU A 796 -14.70 -16.42 -12.66
CA LEU A 796 -15.12 -16.32 -11.26
C LEU A 796 -15.73 -17.63 -10.75
N ILE A 797 -16.60 -18.26 -11.55
CA ILE A 797 -17.14 -19.60 -11.26
C ILE A 797 -16.02 -20.64 -11.21
N LEU A 798 -15.08 -20.61 -12.15
CA LEU A 798 -13.94 -21.53 -12.17
C LEU A 798 -13.12 -21.43 -10.87
N VAL A 799 -12.73 -20.22 -10.45
CA VAL A 799 -11.98 -20.01 -9.19
C VAL A 799 -12.75 -20.58 -7.99
N VAL A 800 -14.04 -20.31 -7.91
CA VAL A 800 -14.93 -20.79 -6.84
C VAL A 800 -15.05 -22.32 -6.84
N GLU A 801 -15.02 -22.97 -8.00
CA GLU A 801 -15.10 -24.43 -8.14
C GLU A 801 -13.78 -25.14 -7.84
N TYR A 802 -12.63 -24.48 -8.09
CA TYR A 802 -11.30 -25.00 -7.77
C TYR A 802 -10.93 -24.86 -6.29
N MET A 803 -11.44 -23.84 -5.60
CA MET A 803 -11.02 -23.52 -4.23
C MET A 803 -11.75 -24.31 -3.14
N ALA A 804 -11.00 -24.63 -2.08
CA ALA A 804 -11.53 -25.19 -0.84
C ALA A 804 -12.35 -24.14 -0.08
N ILE A 805 -13.38 -24.60 0.65
CA ILE A 805 -14.37 -23.76 1.35
C ILE A 805 -13.68 -22.71 2.24
N ASN A 806 -12.68 -23.14 3.03
CA ASN A 806 -12.01 -22.29 4.03
C ASN A 806 -11.13 -21.18 3.44
N ARG A 807 -10.78 -21.25 2.15
CA ARG A 807 -9.93 -20.26 1.48
C ARG A 807 -10.68 -19.48 0.39
N ARG A 808 -11.95 -19.81 0.16
CA ARG A 808 -12.76 -19.27 -0.93
C ARG A 808 -12.90 -17.74 -0.83
N THR A 809 -13.31 -17.21 0.32
CA THR A 809 -13.51 -15.75 0.52
C THR A 809 -12.24 -14.94 0.26
N ILE A 810 -11.11 -15.42 0.78
CA ILE A 810 -9.81 -14.74 0.64
C ILE A 810 -9.38 -14.74 -0.82
N VAL A 811 -9.35 -15.92 -1.46
CA VAL A 811 -8.91 -16.04 -2.85
C VAL A 811 -9.85 -15.27 -3.78
N PHE A 812 -11.16 -15.30 -3.53
CA PHE A 812 -12.14 -14.60 -4.34
C PHE A 812 -11.94 -13.09 -4.32
N ASN A 813 -11.94 -12.48 -3.13
CA ASN A 813 -11.82 -11.02 -3.01
C ASN A 813 -10.43 -10.50 -3.37
N VAL A 814 -9.37 -11.26 -3.06
CA VAL A 814 -7.99 -10.87 -3.40
C VAL A 814 -7.72 -11.05 -4.90
N ALA A 815 -8.07 -12.19 -5.49
CA ALA A 815 -7.80 -12.41 -6.91
C ALA A 815 -8.64 -11.45 -7.78
N PHE A 816 -9.94 -11.36 -7.56
CA PHE A 816 -10.80 -10.48 -8.36
C PHE A 816 -10.46 -9.00 -8.12
N GLY A 817 -10.37 -8.57 -6.86
CA GLY A 817 -10.14 -7.17 -6.50
C GLY A 817 -8.79 -6.64 -6.95
N VAL A 818 -7.71 -7.42 -6.85
CA VAL A 818 -6.36 -6.98 -7.27
C VAL A 818 -6.29 -6.82 -8.79
N TYR A 819 -6.73 -7.83 -9.56
CA TYR A 819 -6.62 -7.77 -11.02
C TYR A 819 -7.52 -6.70 -11.63
N PHE A 820 -8.74 -6.54 -11.12
CA PHE A 820 -9.65 -5.50 -11.59
C PHE A 820 -9.12 -4.10 -11.24
N ALA A 821 -8.63 -3.87 -10.00
CA ALA A 821 -8.08 -2.58 -9.59
C ALA A 821 -6.83 -2.17 -10.41
N LEU A 822 -5.93 -3.11 -10.68
CA LEU A 822 -4.75 -2.85 -11.51
C LEU A 822 -5.15 -2.49 -12.95
N GLY A 823 -6.05 -3.26 -13.54
CA GLY A 823 -6.55 -3.00 -14.90
C GLY A 823 -7.25 -1.64 -15.03
N SER A 824 -8.18 -1.34 -14.12
CA SER A 824 -8.98 -0.11 -14.14
C SER A 824 -8.17 1.16 -13.81
N THR A 825 -7.09 1.04 -13.02
CA THR A 825 -6.21 2.18 -12.67
C THR A 825 -5.24 2.53 -13.79
N VAL A 826 -4.72 1.53 -14.52
CA VAL A 826 -3.73 1.71 -15.60
C VAL A 826 -4.38 2.13 -16.93
N LEU A 827 -5.58 1.63 -17.23
CA LEU A 827 -6.27 1.85 -18.52
C LEU A 827 -6.44 3.34 -18.91
N PRO A 828 -6.78 4.29 -18.02
CA PRO A 828 -6.91 5.70 -18.37
C PRO A 828 -5.59 6.34 -18.82
N TRP A 829 -4.48 5.93 -18.21
CA TRP A 829 -3.15 6.43 -18.59
C TRP A 829 -2.73 5.89 -19.94
N VAL A 830 -3.01 4.61 -20.21
CA VAL A 830 -2.81 4.02 -21.54
C VAL A 830 -3.61 4.79 -22.59
N ALA A 831 -4.88 5.11 -22.31
CA ALA A 831 -5.73 5.92 -23.20
C ALA A 831 -5.18 7.35 -23.41
N TYR A 832 -4.65 7.98 -22.35
CA TYR A 832 -4.04 9.31 -22.42
C TYR A 832 -2.79 9.33 -23.32
N TYR A 833 -1.86 8.39 -23.13
CA TYR A 833 -0.60 8.37 -23.89
C TYR A 833 -0.76 7.96 -25.35
N ILE A 834 -1.68 7.04 -25.66
CA ILE A 834 -1.93 6.62 -27.05
C ILE A 834 -2.56 7.76 -27.87
N SER A 835 -3.36 8.63 -27.21
CA SER A 835 -3.98 9.81 -27.82
C SER A 835 -4.71 9.51 -29.14
N ASN A 836 -5.31 8.32 -29.27
CA ASN A 836 -6.11 7.91 -30.43
C ASN A 836 -6.99 6.72 -30.06
N TRP A 837 -8.31 6.88 -30.16
CA TRP A 837 -9.26 5.85 -29.71
C TRP A 837 -9.25 4.57 -30.57
N ARG A 838 -8.84 4.64 -31.84
CA ARG A 838 -8.74 3.47 -32.74
C ARG A 838 -7.53 2.61 -32.37
N TYR A 839 -6.36 3.23 -32.21
CA TYR A 839 -5.16 2.52 -31.73
C TYR A 839 -5.34 1.98 -30.31
N PHE A 840 -6.03 2.75 -29.45
CA PHE A 840 -6.41 2.28 -28.12
C PHE A 840 -7.26 1.01 -28.20
N SER A 841 -8.23 0.94 -29.11
CA SER A 841 -9.06 -0.26 -29.32
C SER A 841 -8.23 -1.48 -29.75
N TYR A 842 -7.22 -1.31 -30.62
CA TYR A 842 -6.32 -2.42 -31.00
C TYR A 842 -5.47 -2.93 -29.84
N ILE A 843 -4.97 -2.02 -28.99
CA ILE A 843 -4.16 -2.38 -27.83
C ILE A 843 -5.01 -3.13 -26.80
N VAL A 844 -6.25 -2.70 -26.58
CA VAL A 844 -7.22 -3.42 -25.73
C VAL A 844 -7.56 -4.79 -26.32
N ALA A 845 -7.67 -4.93 -27.65
CA ALA A 845 -7.89 -6.24 -28.27
C ALA A 845 -6.68 -7.17 -28.10
N LEU A 846 -5.45 -6.64 -28.16
CA LEU A 846 -4.22 -7.42 -28.00
C LEU A 846 -4.12 -8.07 -26.61
N THR A 847 -4.53 -7.37 -25.55
CA THR A 847 -4.49 -7.95 -24.19
C THR A 847 -5.44 -9.14 -24.03
N MET A 848 -6.53 -9.20 -24.80
CA MET A 848 -7.47 -10.32 -24.78
C MET A 848 -6.95 -11.58 -25.50
N VAL A 849 -5.89 -11.45 -26.33
CA VAL A 849 -5.26 -12.60 -27.00
C VAL A 849 -4.67 -13.58 -26.00
N PHE A 850 -4.19 -13.10 -24.84
CA PHE A 850 -3.71 -13.98 -23.76
C PHE A 850 -4.80 -14.93 -23.27
N GLY A 851 -6.08 -14.52 -23.32
CA GLY A 851 -7.23 -15.36 -22.97
C GLY A 851 -7.41 -16.58 -23.89
N LEU A 852 -6.89 -16.55 -25.13
CA LEU A 852 -6.94 -17.69 -26.05
C LEU A 852 -6.01 -18.83 -25.61
N PHE A 853 -5.03 -18.56 -24.75
CA PHE A 853 -4.14 -19.59 -24.22
C PHE A 853 -4.74 -20.34 -23.01
N THR A 854 -5.89 -19.89 -22.52
CA THR A 854 -6.56 -20.48 -21.34
C THR A 854 -6.78 -22.00 -21.47
N PRO A 855 -7.20 -22.57 -22.61
CA PRO A 855 -7.37 -24.03 -22.75
C PRO A 855 -6.11 -24.86 -22.56
N TRP A 856 -4.92 -24.27 -22.78
CA TRP A 856 -3.65 -24.98 -22.56
C TRP A 856 -3.13 -24.85 -21.13
N ILE A 857 -3.55 -23.81 -20.42
CA ILE A 857 -3.07 -23.50 -19.07
C ILE A 857 -4.02 -24.07 -18.01
N LEU A 858 -5.32 -23.94 -18.23
CA LEU A 858 -6.34 -24.23 -17.24
C LEU A 858 -7.14 -25.49 -17.61
N PRO A 859 -7.15 -26.54 -16.77
CA PRO A 859 -8.04 -27.67 -16.96
C PRO A 859 -9.50 -27.28 -16.71
N GLU A 860 -10.43 -28.03 -17.31
CA GLU A 860 -11.87 -27.87 -17.06
C GLU A 860 -12.25 -28.28 -15.64
N SER A 861 -13.34 -27.73 -15.10
CA SER A 861 -13.78 -27.97 -13.72
C SER A 861 -14.09 -29.44 -13.42
N ALA A 862 -13.45 -29.97 -12.37
CA ALA A 862 -13.73 -31.31 -11.87
C ALA A 862 -15.18 -31.47 -11.37
N ARG A 863 -15.81 -30.39 -10.88
CA ARG A 863 -17.21 -30.41 -10.41
C ARG A 863 -18.18 -30.50 -11.59
N TRP A 864 -17.88 -29.84 -12.71
CA TRP A 864 -18.66 -29.97 -13.94
C TRP A 864 -18.53 -31.36 -14.57
N TYR A 865 -17.34 -31.97 -14.56
CA TYR A 865 -17.20 -33.37 -14.98
C TYR A 865 -17.99 -34.33 -14.09
N ALA A 866 -18.06 -34.06 -12.79
CA ALA A 866 -18.88 -34.85 -11.86
C ALA A 866 -20.39 -34.70 -12.15
N SER A 867 -20.87 -33.48 -12.44
CA SER A 867 -22.28 -33.25 -12.77
C SER A 867 -22.71 -33.88 -14.10
N THR A 868 -21.81 -33.92 -15.10
CA THR A 868 -22.03 -34.59 -16.39
C THR A 868 -21.82 -36.10 -16.33
N GLY A 869 -21.34 -36.64 -15.21
CA GLY A 869 -21.11 -38.08 -14.99
C GLY A 869 -19.83 -38.63 -15.64
N GLN A 870 -18.87 -37.77 -16.01
CA GLN A 870 -17.58 -38.14 -16.61
C GLN A 870 -16.53 -38.45 -15.52
N TRP A 871 -16.75 -39.50 -14.73
CA TRP A 871 -15.96 -39.81 -13.52
C TRP A 871 -14.47 -40.05 -13.78
N GLU A 872 -14.08 -40.62 -14.92
CA GLU A 872 -12.67 -40.84 -15.26
C GLU A 872 -11.88 -39.52 -15.37
N LYS A 873 -12.49 -38.49 -15.97
CA LYS A 873 -11.88 -37.16 -16.10
C LYS A 873 -11.79 -36.44 -14.76
N VAL A 874 -12.76 -36.64 -13.87
CA VAL A 874 -12.72 -36.14 -12.48
C VAL A 874 -11.49 -36.70 -11.77
N ILE A 875 -11.27 -38.01 -11.82
CA ILE A 875 -10.11 -38.66 -11.17
C ILE A 875 -8.80 -38.15 -11.76
N ASN A 876 -8.72 -38.02 -13.08
CA ASN A 876 -7.50 -37.53 -13.73
C ASN A 876 -7.16 -36.08 -13.30
N ASN A 877 -8.17 -35.20 -13.25
CA ASN A 877 -7.99 -33.84 -12.75
C ASN A 877 -7.55 -33.82 -11.28
N LEU A 878 -8.18 -34.63 -10.42
CA LEU A 878 -7.80 -34.71 -9.01
C LEU A 878 -6.37 -35.26 -8.82
N LYS A 879 -5.94 -36.23 -9.62
CA LYS A 879 -4.56 -36.76 -9.62
C LYS A 879 -3.55 -35.70 -10.08
N ASN A 880 -3.88 -34.92 -11.09
CA ASN A 880 -3.03 -33.81 -11.56
C ASN A 880 -2.90 -32.72 -10.48
N ILE A 881 -4.01 -32.35 -9.82
CA ILE A 881 -3.99 -31.40 -8.69
C ILE A 881 -3.14 -31.95 -7.54
N ALA A 882 -3.28 -33.23 -7.20
CA ALA A 882 -2.49 -33.88 -6.16
C ALA A 882 -0.98 -33.86 -6.50
N ARG A 883 -0.62 -34.16 -7.76
CA ARG A 883 0.77 -34.11 -8.25
C ARG A 883 1.36 -32.70 -8.17
N VAL A 884 0.63 -31.67 -8.60
CA VAL A 884 1.07 -30.26 -8.54
C VAL A 884 1.25 -29.81 -7.09
N ASN A 885 0.32 -30.21 -6.21
CA ASN A 885 0.37 -29.91 -4.78
C ASN A 885 1.30 -30.84 -4.00
N LYS A 886 2.07 -31.71 -4.67
CA LYS A 886 2.98 -32.70 -4.07
C LYS A 886 2.32 -33.56 -2.98
N LYS A 887 1.03 -33.88 -3.14
CA LYS A 887 0.28 -34.79 -2.25
C LYS A 887 0.05 -36.13 -2.94
N ASN A 888 0.22 -37.23 -2.21
CA ASN A 888 -0.04 -38.59 -2.67
C ASN A 888 -1.17 -39.24 -1.86
N PRO A 889 -2.45 -38.91 -2.15
CA PRO A 889 -3.58 -39.58 -1.51
C PRO A 889 -3.65 -41.07 -1.89
N ASP A 890 -4.13 -41.91 -0.96
CA ASP A 890 -4.30 -43.35 -1.18
C ASP A 890 -5.20 -43.60 -2.41
N PRO A 891 -4.76 -44.41 -3.39
CA PRO A 891 -5.56 -44.81 -4.56
C PRO A 891 -6.99 -45.27 -4.24
N ARG A 892 -7.20 -45.92 -3.08
CA ARG A 892 -8.53 -46.45 -2.67
C ARG A 892 -9.57 -45.35 -2.45
N ILE A 893 -9.15 -44.14 -2.09
CA ILE A 893 -10.06 -43.00 -1.84
C ILE A 893 -10.82 -42.64 -3.11
N TYR A 894 -10.16 -42.72 -4.27
CA TYR A 894 -10.79 -42.44 -5.56
C TYR A 894 -11.88 -43.46 -5.89
N ASP A 895 -11.65 -44.74 -5.61
CA ASP A 895 -12.61 -45.81 -5.88
C ASP A 895 -13.84 -45.73 -4.96
N ILE A 896 -13.62 -45.43 -3.67
CA ILE A 896 -14.71 -45.20 -2.69
C ILE A 896 -15.53 -43.98 -3.09
N PHE A 897 -14.87 -42.90 -3.51
CA PHE A 897 -15.54 -41.68 -3.97
C PHE A 897 -16.45 -41.95 -5.18
N VAL A 898 -15.97 -42.67 -6.20
CA VAL A 898 -16.77 -43.03 -7.38
C VAL A 898 -17.96 -43.92 -7.01
N ARG A 899 -17.76 -44.90 -6.11
CA ARG A 899 -18.83 -45.80 -5.66
C ARG A 899 -19.92 -45.05 -4.88
N ASN A 900 -19.56 -44.10 -4.03
CA ASN A 900 -20.53 -43.28 -3.29
C ASN A 900 -21.25 -42.28 -4.22
N ALA A 901 -20.51 -41.62 -5.11
CA ALA A 901 -21.08 -40.63 -6.02
C ALA A 901 -22.03 -41.24 -7.07
N SER A 902 -21.73 -42.44 -7.58
CA SER A 902 -22.62 -43.18 -8.47
C SER A 902 -23.92 -43.63 -7.78
N ARG A 903 -23.90 -43.85 -6.46
CA ARG A 903 -25.07 -44.19 -5.65
C ARG A 903 -26.01 -43.00 -5.41
N ILE A 904 -25.47 -41.78 -5.34
CA ILE A 904 -26.22 -40.52 -5.10
C ILE A 904 -27.00 -40.08 -6.36
N LYS A 905 -26.57 -40.49 -7.56
CA LYS A 905 -27.19 -40.12 -8.85
C LYS A 905 -28.67 -40.57 -8.98
N SER A 906 -29.17 -41.44 -8.10
CA SER A 906 -30.59 -41.83 -8.10
C SER A 906 -31.54 -40.78 -7.48
N ASN A 907 -31.04 -39.76 -6.77
CA ASN A 907 -31.86 -38.82 -5.98
C ASN A 907 -31.70 -37.33 -6.37
N THR A 908 -31.04 -36.98 -7.47
CA THR A 908 -30.90 -35.57 -7.86
C THR A 908 -32.19 -35.06 -8.51
N GLU A 909 -32.95 -34.22 -7.79
CA GLU A 909 -34.07 -33.46 -8.34
C GLU A 909 -33.57 -32.44 -9.37
N SER A 910 -34.12 -32.48 -10.59
CA SER A 910 -33.89 -31.42 -11.59
C SER A 910 -34.72 -30.19 -11.21
N ALA A 911 -34.07 -29.16 -10.69
CA ALA A 911 -34.70 -27.89 -10.34
C ALA A 911 -34.49 -26.84 -11.44
N THR A 912 -35.51 -26.01 -11.66
CA THR A 912 -35.55 -24.95 -12.67
C THR A 912 -35.54 -23.58 -12.00
N LEU A 913 -35.17 -22.51 -12.72
CA LEU A 913 -35.18 -21.13 -12.21
C LEU A 913 -36.52 -20.72 -11.55
N LEU A 914 -37.65 -21.20 -12.10
CA LEU A 914 -38.98 -20.89 -11.56
C LEU A 914 -39.22 -21.50 -10.18
N ASP A 915 -38.47 -22.52 -9.79
CA ASP A 915 -38.57 -23.15 -8.47
C ASP A 915 -38.03 -22.27 -7.35
N LEU A 916 -37.17 -21.27 -7.65
CA LEU A 916 -36.74 -20.24 -6.69
C LEU A 916 -37.91 -19.36 -6.20
N PHE A 917 -38.95 -19.22 -7.03
CA PHE A 917 -40.11 -18.37 -6.74
C PHE A 917 -41.33 -19.14 -6.21
N LYS A 918 -41.24 -20.48 -6.12
CA LYS A 918 -42.36 -21.32 -5.63
C LYS A 918 -42.57 -21.19 -4.12
N THR A 919 -41.51 -21.07 -3.34
CA THR A 919 -41.60 -20.99 -1.88
C THR A 919 -41.43 -19.54 -1.40
N PRO A 920 -42.27 -19.07 -0.46
CA PRO A 920 -42.38 -17.64 -0.15
C PRO A 920 -41.10 -17.06 0.48
N ARG A 921 -40.33 -17.86 1.24
CA ARG A 921 -39.08 -17.40 1.86
C ARG A 921 -37.94 -17.31 0.87
N LEU A 922 -37.77 -18.34 0.03
CA LEU A 922 -36.73 -18.37 -0.99
C LEU A 922 -36.98 -17.29 -2.05
N ALA A 923 -38.25 -17.08 -2.43
CA ALA A 923 -38.67 -15.99 -3.32
C ALA A 923 -38.32 -14.62 -2.73
N ARG A 924 -38.66 -14.38 -1.45
CA ARG A 924 -38.32 -13.13 -0.74
C ARG A 924 -36.81 -12.89 -0.73
N THR A 925 -36.01 -13.89 -0.36
CA THR A 925 -34.54 -13.77 -0.33
C THR A 925 -33.99 -13.47 -1.72
N THR A 926 -34.47 -14.17 -2.75
CA THR A 926 -34.04 -13.96 -4.14
C THR A 926 -34.36 -12.55 -4.63
N ILE A 927 -35.57 -12.04 -4.36
CA ILE A 927 -35.98 -10.67 -4.73
C ILE A 927 -35.13 -9.62 -3.99
N LEU A 928 -34.86 -9.82 -2.69
CA LEU A 928 -34.03 -8.88 -1.92
C LEU A 928 -32.59 -8.82 -2.43
N ILE A 929 -32.00 -9.95 -2.84
CA ILE A 929 -30.66 -9.97 -3.44
C ILE A 929 -30.66 -9.27 -4.80
N ILE A 930 -31.69 -9.48 -5.63
CA ILE A 930 -31.84 -8.80 -6.92
C ILE A 930 -31.88 -7.27 -6.70
N CYS A 931 -32.72 -6.80 -5.77
CA CYS A 931 -32.81 -5.38 -5.45
C CYS A 931 -31.50 -4.82 -4.89
N PHE A 932 -30.82 -5.57 -4.01
CA PHE A 932 -29.53 -5.20 -3.44
C PHE A 932 -28.46 -5.06 -4.53
N TRP A 933 -28.33 -6.06 -5.40
CA TRP A 933 -27.35 -6.07 -6.47
C TRP A 933 -27.60 -4.96 -7.48
N ALA A 934 -28.81 -4.86 -8.02
CA ALA A 934 -29.17 -3.84 -9.00
C ALA A 934 -28.95 -2.41 -8.46
N SER A 935 -29.36 -2.15 -7.22
CA SER A 935 -29.20 -0.82 -6.61
C SER A 935 -27.73 -0.51 -6.31
N THR A 936 -26.94 -1.50 -5.88
CA THR A 936 -25.50 -1.33 -5.65
C THR A 936 -24.78 -0.99 -6.95
N ILE A 937 -25.13 -1.65 -8.05
CA ILE A 937 -24.58 -1.36 -9.38
C ILE A 937 -24.97 0.03 -9.86
N ILE A 938 -26.23 0.45 -9.70
CA ILE A 938 -26.67 1.81 -10.04
C ILE A 938 -25.86 2.86 -9.27
N CYS A 939 -25.67 2.66 -7.96
CA CYS A 939 -24.89 3.58 -7.13
C CYS A 939 -23.41 3.60 -7.52
N PHE A 940 -22.85 2.43 -7.82
CA PHE A 940 -21.45 2.28 -8.23
C PHE A 940 -21.19 3.00 -9.57
N ASP A 941 -21.93 2.64 -10.61
CA ASP A 941 -21.77 3.22 -11.94
C ASP A 941 -22.19 4.70 -11.97
N GLY A 942 -23.24 5.07 -11.23
CA GLY A 942 -23.68 6.45 -11.11
C GLY A 942 -22.56 7.37 -10.60
N HIS A 943 -21.79 6.91 -9.61
CA HIS A 943 -20.59 7.60 -9.14
C HIS A 943 -19.42 7.54 -10.13
N VAL A 944 -19.27 6.46 -10.89
CA VAL A 944 -18.24 6.37 -11.95
C VAL A 944 -18.51 7.42 -13.04
N TYR A 945 -19.76 7.57 -13.47
CA TYR A 945 -20.13 8.52 -14.51
C TYR A 945 -20.16 9.96 -13.99
N SER A 946 -20.55 10.20 -12.74
CA SER A 946 -20.57 11.55 -12.16
C SER A 946 -19.18 12.18 -12.03
N LEU A 947 -18.11 11.39 -11.91
CA LEU A 947 -16.73 11.92 -11.90
C LEU A 947 -16.36 12.66 -13.19
N LYS A 948 -17.07 12.41 -14.30
CA LYS A 948 -16.91 13.17 -15.56
C LYS A 948 -17.41 14.62 -15.44
N LEU A 949 -18.28 14.90 -14.46
CA LEU A 949 -18.86 16.22 -14.22
C LEU A 949 -17.92 17.13 -13.40
N LEU A 950 -16.89 16.56 -12.76
CA LEU A 950 -15.89 17.33 -12.01
C LEU A 950 -14.88 17.94 -12.99
N GLN A 951 -14.60 19.25 -12.86
CA GLN A 951 -13.72 20.02 -13.76
C GLN A 951 -12.22 19.63 -13.71
N SER A 952 -11.86 18.49 -13.13
CA SER A 952 -10.51 17.93 -13.15
C SER A 952 -10.30 17.03 -14.37
N SER A 953 -9.04 16.75 -14.71
CA SER A 953 -8.72 15.84 -15.82
C SER A 953 -9.40 14.47 -15.60
N VAL A 954 -10.25 14.05 -16.55
CA VAL A 954 -11.06 12.83 -16.47
C VAL A 954 -10.20 11.59 -16.20
N PHE A 955 -9.00 11.53 -16.79
CA PHE A 955 -8.05 10.43 -16.61
C PHE A 955 -7.55 10.30 -15.16
N VAL A 956 -7.18 11.42 -14.51
CA VAL A 956 -6.73 11.42 -13.11
C VAL A 956 -7.88 11.09 -12.17
N SER A 957 -9.05 11.73 -12.36
CA SER A 957 -10.23 11.47 -11.51
C SER A 957 -10.65 10.01 -11.56
N PHE A 958 -10.68 9.42 -12.76
CA PHE A 958 -11.05 8.02 -12.94
C PHE A 958 -9.99 7.06 -12.38
N SER A 959 -8.70 7.33 -12.61
CA SER A 959 -7.60 6.50 -12.10
C SER A 959 -7.54 6.53 -10.57
N LEU A 960 -7.63 7.73 -9.96
CA LEU A 960 -7.67 7.90 -8.51
C LEU A 960 -8.85 7.16 -7.89
N ALA A 961 -10.03 7.31 -8.48
CA ALA A 961 -11.21 6.66 -7.95
C ALA A 961 -11.19 5.13 -8.13
N SER A 962 -10.55 4.61 -9.19
CA SER A 962 -10.38 3.17 -9.40
C SER A 962 -9.29 2.57 -8.50
N SER A 963 -8.27 3.36 -8.12
CA SER A 963 -7.25 2.94 -7.16
C SER A 963 -7.81 2.58 -5.77
N THR A 964 -9.01 3.09 -5.42
CA THR A 964 -9.69 2.80 -4.14
C THR A 964 -10.18 1.36 -4.01
N GLU A 965 -10.21 0.60 -5.11
CA GLU A 965 -10.76 -0.74 -5.13
C GLU A 965 -9.88 -1.79 -4.44
N LEU A 966 -8.56 -1.66 -4.58
CA LEU A 966 -7.59 -2.52 -3.89
C LEU A 966 -7.72 -2.41 -2.35
N PRO A 967 -7.63 -1.21 -1.73
CA PRO A 967 -7.79 -1.11 -0.28
C PRO A 967 -9.20 -1.47 0.17
N ALA A 968 -10.24 -1.19 -0.64
CA ALA A 968 -11.62 -1.57 -0.32
C ALA A 968 -11.79 -3.10 -0.27
N GLY A 969 -11.29 -3.83 -1.26
CA GLY A 969 -11.38 -5.30 -1.32
C GLY A 969 -10.60 -5.99 -0.21
N LEU A 970 -9.39 -5.51 0.12
CA LEU A 970 -8.60 -6.01 1.24
C LEU A 970 -9.30 -5.75 2.59
N LEU A 971 -9.82 -4.53 2.80
CA LEU A 971 -10.53 -4.18 4.02
C LEU A 971 -11.81 -5.02 4.20
N VAL A 972 -12.61 -5.18 3.14
CA VAL A 972 -13.81 -6.03 3.17
C VAL A 972 -13.46 -7.47 3.53
N THR A 973 -12.38 -8.01 2.98
CA THR A 973 -11.95 -9.39 3.27
C THR A 973 -11.63 -9.59 4.75
N LEU A 974 -11.01 -8.59 5.40
CA LEU A 974 -10.67 -8.64 6.83
C LEU A 974 -11.89 -8.46 7.75
N ILE A 975 -12.89 -7.68 7.32
CA ILE A 975 -14.05 -7.34 8.14
C ILE A 975 -15.17 -8.39 7.99
N LEU A 976 -15.37 -8.95 6.80
CA LEU A 976 -16.49 -9.84 6.47
C LEU A 976 -16.62 -11.05 7.40
N ASP A 977 -15.50 -11.68 7.75
CA ASP A 977 -15.50 -12.84 8.64
C ASP A 977 -15.73 -12.47 10.12
N ARG A 978 -15.58 -11.19 10.48
CA ARG A 978 -15.81 -10.70 11.86
C ARG A 978 -17.22 -10.15 12.07
N TRP A 979 -17.66 -9.28 11.17
CA TRP A 979 -18.89 -8.50 11.35
C TRP A 979 -20.09 -9.11 10.62
N GLY A 980 -19.86 -10.10 9.77
CA GLY A 980 -20.92 -10.73 8.99
C GLY A 980 -21.27 -9.94 7.74
N ARG A 981 -21.77 -10.66 6.72
CA ARG A 981 -22.05 -10.09 5.40
C ARG A 981 -23.18 -9.06 5.49
N ARG A 982 -24.14 -9.26 6.40
CA ARG A 982 -25.35 -8.42 6.51
C ARG A 982 -25.04 -7.05 7.08
N PHE A 983 -24.29 -7.01 8.19
CA PHE A 983 -23.92 -5.75 8.83
C PHE A 983 -22.95 -4.94 7.95
N CYS A 984 -21.99 -5.61 7.31
CA CYS A 984 -21.09 -4.96 6.35
C CYS A 984 -21.85 -4.38 5.15
N GLY A 985 -22.82 -5.11 4.59
CA GLY A 985 -23.65 -4.60 3.48
C GLY A 985 -24.48 -3.37 3.88
N PHE A 986 -25.03 -3.35 5.09
CA PHE A 986 -25.73 -2.17 5.63
C PHE A 986 -24.78 -0.97 5.78
N LEU A 987 -23.63 -1.15 6.43
CA LEU A 987 -22.69 -0.07 6.73
C LEU A 987 -22.14 0.58 5.45
N THR A 988 -21.79 -0.24 4.47
CA THR A 988 -21.22 0.23 3.19
C THR A 988 -22.24 1.02 2.37
N LEU A 989 -23.48 0.54 2.24
CA LEU A 989 -24.55 1.30 1.56
C LEU A 989 -24.94 2.59 2.31
N ALA A 990 -24.96 2.55 3.64
CA ALA A 990 -25.21 3.74 4.45
C ALA A 990 -24.09 4.79 4.27
N ALA A 991 -22.84 4.36 4.17
CA ALA A 991 -21.71 5.24 3.88
C ALA A 991 -21.83 5.88 2.48
N ILE A 992 -22.18 5.11 1.44
CA ILE A 992 -22.45 5.65 0.09
C ILE A 992 -23.51 6.74 0.15
N SER A 993 -24.61 6.49 0.86
CA SER A 993 -25.69 7.47 1.03
C SER A 993 -25.18 8.76 1.69
N CYS A 994 -24.45 8.63 2.81
CA CYS A 994 -23.88 9.75 3.55
C CYS A 994 -22.96 10.62 2.68
N PHE A 995 -22.02 10.00 1.95
CA PHE A 995 -21.08 10.72 1.09
C PHE A 995 -21.78 11.36 -0.12
N SER A 996 -22.79 10.70 -0.70
CA SER A 996 -23.57 11.26 -1.82
C SER A 996 -24.37 12.50 -1.40
N PHE A 997 -24.97 12.49 -0.20
CA PHE A 997 -25.63 13.67 0.35
C PHE A 997 -24.63 14.76 0.75
N THR A 998 -23.48 14.39 1.29
CA THR A 998 -22.43 15.36 1.68
C THR A 998 -21.89 16.13 0.46
N GLU A 999 -21.78 15.47 -0.69
CA GLU A 999 -21.34 16.09 -1.94
C GLU A 999 -22.26 17.23 -2.40
N LEU A 1000 -23.56 17.16 -2.13
CA LEU A 1000 -24.53 18.21 -2.47
C LEU A 1000 -24.28 19.52 -1.73
N TYR A 1001 -23.75 19.44 -0.51
CA TYR A 1001 -23.54 20.60 0.36
C TYR A 1001 -22.11 21.18 0.29
N LEU A 1002 -21.17 20.48 -0.35
CA LEU A 1002 -19.78 20.92 -0.44
C LEU A 1002 -19.59 21.96 -1.56
N PRO A 1003 -19.08 23.17 -1.25
CA PRO A 1003 -18.84 24.19 -2.26
C PRO A 1003 -17.50 24.01 -3.01
N SER A 1004 -16.51 23.35 -2.39
CA SER A 1004 -15.18 23.14 -2.96
C SER A 1004 -15.15 21.96 -3.94
N ALA A 1005 -14.55 22.15 -5.12
CA ALA A 1005 -14.34 21.08 -6.11
C ALA A 1005 -13.49 19.92 -5.55
N ALA A 1006 -12.47 20.23 -4.77
CA ALA A 1006 -11.66 19.22 -4.07
C ALA A 1006 -12.48 18.46 -3.03
N GLY A 1007 -13.38 19.14 -2.32
CA GLY A 1007 -14.30 18.50 -1.37
C GLY A 1007 -15.26 17.53 -2.05
N LYS A 1008 -15.85 17.93 -3.19
CA LYS A 1008 -16.74 17.06 -3.97
C LYS A 1008 -16.01 15.82 -4.50
N LEU A 1009 -14.81 16.00 -5.06
CA LEU A 1009 -13.97 14.90 -5.51
C LEU A 1009 -13.65 13.92 -4.38
N SER A 1010 -13.24 14.42 -3.20
CA SER A 1010 -12.95 13.58 -2.04
C SER A 1010 -14.18 12.79 -1.57
N SER A 1011 -15.36 13.44 -1.53
CA SER A 1011 -16.62 12.78 -1.15
C SER A 1011 -17.00 11.68 -2.14
N SER A 1012 -16.89 11.95 -3.45
CA SER A 1012 -17.18 10.98 -4.51
C SER A 1012 -16.22 9.80 -4.48
N VAL A 1013 -14.91 10.03 -4.24
CA VAL A 1013 -13.91 8.96 -4.09
C VAL A 1013 -14.19 8.07 -2.88
N LEU A 1014 -14.60 8.65 -1.74
CA LEU A 1014 -15.00 7.89 -0.54
C LEU A 1014 -16.31 7.12 -0.72
N ALA A 1015 -17.27 7.70 -1.45
CA ALA A 1015 -18.49 7.01 -1.86
C ALA A 1015 -18.16 5.79 -2.73
N ARG A 1016 -17.21 5.93 -3.68
CA ARG A 1016 -16.74 4.81 -4.51
C ARG A 1016 -16.00 3.74 -3.73
N PHE A 1017 -15.14 4.12 -2.78
CA PHE A 1017 -14.51 3.16 -1.87
C PHE A 1017 -15.57 2.29 -1.16
N SER A 1018 -16.62 2.93 -0.64
CA SER A 1018 -17.74 2.24 0.01
C SER A 1018 -18.57 1.40 -0.98
N GLY A 1019 -18.74 1.89 -2.22
CA GLY A 1019 -19.38 1.17 -3.33
C GLY A 1019 -18.66 -0.11 -3.73
N ASN A 1020 -17.32 -0.05 -3.82
CA ASN A 1020 -16.47 -1.23 -4.07
C ASN A 1020 -16.65 -2.30 -3.00
N MET A 1021 -16.72 -1.89 -1.72
CA MET A 1021 -17.00 -2.81 -0.62
C MET A 1021 -18.39 -3.44 -0.76
N ALA A 1022 -19.42 -2.64 -1.03
CA ALA A 1022 -20.80 -3.12 -1.22
C ALA A 1022 -20.93 -4.10 -2.40
N ALA A 1023 -20.26 -3.83 -3.52
CA ALA A 1023 -20.27 -4.69 -4.70
C ALA A 1023 -19.63 -6.06 -4.42
N ASN A 1024 -18.48 -6.11 -3.74
CA ASN A 1024 -17.87 -7.39 -3.36
C ASN A 1024 -18.79 -8.22 -2.43
N ILE A 1025 -19.46 -7.57 -1.48
CA ILE A 1025 -20.46 -8.21 -0.60
C ILE A 1025 -21.64 -8.75 -1.41
N GLY A 1026 -22.12 -8.00 -2.42
CA GLY A 1026 -23.17 -8.40 -3.35
C GLY A 1026 -22.84 -9.64 -4.17
N LEU A 1027 -21.66 -9.68 -4.78
CA LEU A 1027 -21.17 -10.84 -5.52
C LEU A 1027 -21.14 -12.08 -4.63
N GLN A 1028 -20.60 -11.95 -3.41
CA GLN A 1028 -20.54 -13.07 -2.48
C GLN A 1028 -21.93 -13.56 -2.05
N TYR A 1029 -22.84 -12.64 -1.69
CA TYR A 1029 -24.22 -12.98 -1.33
C TYR A 1029 -24.97 -13.73 -2.42
N SER A 1030 -24.78 -13.34 -3.69
CA SER A 1030 -25.41 -14.00 -4.83
C SER A 1030 -25.03 -15.48 -4.90
N THR A 1031 -23.79 -15.82 -4.54
CA THR A 1031 -23.29 -17.21 -4.61
C THR A 1031 -23.60 -18.05 -3.37
N GLU A 1032 -23.74 -17.43 -2.19
CA GLU A 1032 -23.92 -18.13 -0.91
C GLU A 1032 -25.38 -18.45 -0.58
N LEU A 1033 -26.33 -17.58 -0.97
CA LEU A 1033 -27.75 -17.72 -0.61
C LEU A 1033 -28.55 -18.65 -1.52
N LEU A 1034 -28.03 -18.94 -2.72
CA LEU A 1034 -28.74 -19.76 -3.70
C LEU A 1034 -28.40 -21.26 -3.55
N PRO A 1035 -29.41 -22.15 -3.62
CA PRO A 1035 -29.23 -23.59 -3.48
C PRO A 1035 -28.50 -24.19 -4.69
N THR A 1036 -27.66 -25.18 -4.41
CA THR A 1036 -26.73 -25.77 -5.39
C THR A 1036 -27.36 -26.21 -6.72
N PRO A 1037 -28.57 -26.82 -6.76
CA PRO A 1037 -29.19 -27.26 -8.02
C PRO A 1037 -29.54 -26.14 -9.01
N VAL A 1038 -29.79 -24.92 -8.52
CA VAL A 1038 -30.20 -23.75 -9.33
C VAL A 1038 -29.27 -22.55 -9.14
N ARG A 1039 -28.14 -22.71 -8.43
CA ARG A 1039 -27.22 -21.61 -8.09
C ARG A 1039 -26.70 -20.88 -9.32
N GLY A 1040 -26.24 -21.61 -10.34
CA GLY A 1040 -25.71 -21.00 -11.57
C GLY A 1040 -26.75 -20.13 -12.29
N GLN A 1041 -27.96 -20.66 -12.48
CA GLN A 1041 -29.07 -19.94 -13.12
C GLN A 1041 -29.57 -18.76 -12.28
N GLY A 1042 -29.62 -18.91 -10.95
CA GLY A 1042 -30.05 -17.84 -10.05
C GLY A 1042 -29.03 -16.70 -9.94
N VAL A 1043 -27.73 -16.99 -9.91
CA VAL A 1043 -26.67 -15.97 -9.96
C VAL A 1043 -26.74 -15.21 -11.29
N ALA A 1044 -26.91 -15.92 -12.41
CA ALA A 1044 -27.10 -15.29 -13.71
C ALA A 1044 -28.33 -14.36 -13.73
N LEU A 1045 -29.45 -14.77 -13.12
CA LEU A 1045 -30.65 -13.93 -12.99
C LEU A 1045 -30.36 -12.63 -12.20
N ILE A 1046 -29.65 -12.73 -11.08
CA ILE A 1046 -29.26 -11.56 -10.27
C ILE A 1046 -28.39 -10.62 -11.11
N HIS A 1047 -27.40 -11.16 -11.83
CA HIS A 1047 -26.52 -10.36 -12.69
C HIS A 1047 -27.27 -9.72 -13.86
N ILE A 1048 -28.26 -10.37 -14.47
CA ILE A 1048 -29.09 -9.77 -15.52
C ILE A 1048 -29.77 -8.49 -15.04
N PHE A 1049 -30.33 -8.48 -13.84
CA PHE A 1049 -30.90 -7.25 -13.25
C PHE A 1049 -29.82 -6.22 -12.91
N GLY A 1050 -28.61 -6.64 -12.55
CA GLY A 1050 -27.43 -5.78 -12.45
C GLY A 1050 -27.03 -5.15 -13.80
N ILE A 1051 -27.11 -5.89 -14.90
CA ILE A 1051 -26.81 -5.39 -16.25
C ILE A 1051 -27.87 -4.39 -16.72
N ILE A 1052 -29.15 -4.61 -16.38
CA ILE A 1052 -30.20 -3.60 -16.59
C ILE A 1052 -29.86 -2.31 -15.83
N ALA A 1053 -29.37 -2.44 -14.59
CA ALA A 1053 -28.87 -1.31 -13.81
C ALA A 1053 -27.68 -0.60 -14.50
N HIS A 1054 -26.69 -1.33 -15.02
CA HIS A 1054 -25.60 -0.78 -15.83
C HIS A 1054 -26.10 -0.03 -17.09
N ALA A 1055 -27.15 -0.53 -17.74
CA ALA A 1055 -27.73 0.10 -18.93
C ALA A 1055 -28.45 1.42 -18.62
N ILE A 1056 -28.97 1.56 -17.39
CA ILE A 1056 -29.67 2.77 -16.91
C ILE A 1056 -28.68 3.81 -16.37
N ALA A 1057 -27.57 3.38 -15.77
CA ALA A 1057 -26.65 4.27 -15.06
C ALA A 1057 -26.08 5.46 -15.89
N PRO A 1058 -25.73 5.33 -17.19
CA PRO A 1058 -25.31 6.47 -18.00
C PRO A 1058 -26.35 7.60 -18.09
N TYR A 1059 -27.64 7.27 -18.04
CA TYR A 1059 -28.70 8.28 -18.08
C TYR A 1059 -28.86 9.05 -16.76
N ILE A 1060 -28.27 8.57 -15.66
CA ILE A 1060 -28.34 9.25 -14.37
C ILE A 1060 -27.57 10.58 -14.45
N THR A 1061 -26.46 10.64 -15.19
CA THR A 1061 -25.72 11.89 -15.39
C THR A 1061 -26.46 12.87 -16.31
N ASP A 1062 -27.30 12.37 -17.21
CA ASP A 1062 -28.10 13.22 -18.11
C ASP A 1062 -29.18 14.00 -17.33
N LEU A 1063 -29.52 13.57 -16.11
CA LEU A 1063 -30.47 14.26 -15.22
C LEU A 1063 -29.94 15.59 -14.65
N VAL A 1064 -28.66 15.90 -14.86
CA VAL A 1064 -28.06 17.21 -14.56
C VAL A 1064 -28.79 18.34 -15.29
N GLU A 1065 -29.33 18.08 -16.49
CA GLU A 1065 -30.13 19.04 -17.26
C GLU A 1065 -31.38 19.52 -16.49
N ILE A 1066 -31.92 18.69 -15.60
CA ILE A 1066 -33.10 19.04 -14.80
C ILE A 1066 -32.67 19.77 -13.52
N TRP A 1067 -31.69 19.22 -12.80
CA TRP A 1067 -31.10 19.85 -11.62
C TRP A 1067 -29.71 19.29 -11.36
N TYR A 1068 -28.73 20.17 -11.17
CA TYR A 1068 -27.31 19.80 -10.99
C TYR A 1068 -27.07 18.77 -9.85
N GLY A 1069 -27.85 18.85 -8.77
CA GLY A 1069 -27.76 17.91 -7.64
C GLY A 1069 -28.57 16.62 -7.80
N PHE A 1070 -29.37 16.47 -8.86
CA PHE A 1070 -30.32 15.37 -9.01
C PHE A 1070 -29.65 13.99 -9.03
N PRO A 1071 -28.53 13.79 -9.75
CA PRO A 1071 -27.83 12.50 -9.78
C PRO A 1071 -27.42 12.05 -8.36
N MET A 1072 -26.81 12.94 -7.58
CA MET A 1072 -26.32 12.62 -6.23
C MET A 1072 -27.46 12.38 -5.24
N MET A 1073 -28.56 13.12 -5.36
CA MET A 1073 -29.76 12.87 -4.56
C MET A 1073 -30.39 11.51 -4.87
N LEU A 1074 -30.49 11.14 -6.16
CA LEU A 1074 -31.03 9.86 -6.58
C LEU A 1074 -30.17 8.70 -6.07
N ILE A 1075 -28.84 8.78 -6.24
CA ILE A 1075 -27.90 7.76 -5.76
C ILE A 1075 -27.96 7.66 -4.23
N GLY A 1076 -27.96 8.79 -3.51
CA GLY A 1076 -27.99 8.82 -2.04
C GLY A 1076 -29.27 8.24 -1.46
N THR A 1077 -30.43 8.53 -2.06
CA THR A 1077 -31.74 8.00 -1.63
C THR A 1077 -31.88 6.51 -1.94
N LEU A 1078 -31.44 6.06 -3.12
CA LEU A 1078 -31.45 4.66 -3.52
C LEU A 1078 -30.54 3.81 -2.61
N ALA A 1079 -29.33 4.31 -2.32
CA ALA A 1079 -28.41 3.65 -1.40
C ALA A 1079 -28.99 3.51 0.01
N PHE A 1080 -29.66 4.55 0.53
CA PHE A 1080 -30.31 4.52 1.84
C PHE A 1080 -31.44 3.49 1.90
N ALA A 1081 -32.34 3.49 0.90
CA ALA A 1081 -33.42 2.52 0.82
C ALA A 1081 -32.88 1.08 0.77
N THR A 1082 -31.82 0.87 -0.01
CA THR A 1082 -31.19 -0.44 -0.16
C THR A 1082 -30.48 -0.87 1.12
N ALA A 1083 -29.85 0.04 1.86
CA ALA A 1083 -29.23 -0.27 3.16
C ALA A 1083 -30.26 -0.89 4.12
N ILE A 1084 -31.49 -0.34 4.15
CA ILE A 1084 -32.59 -0.88 4.95
C ILE A 1084 -33.02 -2.26 4.43
N LEU A 1085 -33.10 -2.46 3.10
CA LEU A 1085 -33.46 -3.75 2.52
C LEU A 1085 -32.45 -4.86 2.84
N VAL A 1086 -31.15 -4.55 2.89
CA VAL A 1086 -30.09 -5.52 3.25
C VAL A 1086 -30.27 -6.04 4.67
N LEU A 1087 -30.85 -5.27 5.59
CA LEU A 1087 -31.18 -5.75 6.92
C LEU A 1087 -32.22 -6.87 6.90
N PHE A 1088 -32.90 -7.17 5.80
CA PHE A 1088 -33.83 -8.30 5.72
C PHE A 1088 -33.23 -9.55 5.05
N LEU A 1089 -31.98 -9.48 4.58
CA LEU A 1089 -31.25 -10.65 4.07
C LEU A 1089 -30.76 -11.52 5.24
N PRO A 1090 -30.74 -12.86 5.08
CA PRO A 1090 -30.17 -13.76 6.07
C PRO A 1090 -28.63 -13.71 6.08
N GLU A 1091 -28.03 -13.99 7.23
CA GLU A 1091 -26.58 -14.04 7.40
C GLU A 1091 -26.01 -15.38 6.91
N THR A 1092 -24.89 -15.34 6.18
CA THR A 1092 -24.26 -16.52 5.55
C THR A 1092 -22.95 -16.93 6.20
N THR A 1093 -22.37 -16.07 7.05
CA THR A 1093 -21.06 -16.33 7.68
C THR A 1093 -21.03 -17.65 8.46
N GLY A 1094 -20.07 -18.52 8.12
CA GLY A 1094 -19.83 -19.76 8.86
C GLY A 1094 -20.87 -20.86 8.66
N ARG A 1095 -21.79 -20.72 7.70
CA ARG A 1095 -22.84 -21.70 7.41
C ARG A 1095 -22.54 -22.49 6.13
N GLU A 1096 -22.99 -23.74 6.10
CA GLU A 1096 -22.89 -24.57 4.91
C GLU A 1096 -23.80 -24.06 3.79
N LEU A 1097 -23.35 -24.24 2.54
CA LEU A 1097 -24.12 -23.86 1.37
C LEU A 1097 -25.34 -24.79 1.22
N PRO A 1098 -26.54 -24.24 0.95
CA PRO A 1098 -27.72 -25.07 0.74
C PRO A 1098 -27.51 -26.03 -0.46
N GLN A 1099 -27.63 -27.34 -0.21
CA GLN A 1099 -27.48 -28.39 -1.22
C GLN A 1099 -28.81 -28.75 -1.89
N THR A 1100 -29.94 -28.52 -1.22
CA THR A 1100 -31.29 -28.77 -1.76
C THR A 1100 -32.17 -27.51 -1.70
N LEU A 1101 -33.27 -27.49 -2.46
CA LEU A 1101 -34.25 -26.39 -2.42
C LEU A 1101 -34.83 -26.21 -1.01
N GLN A 1102 -35.10 -27.32 -0.32
CA GLN A 1102 -35.65 -27.31 1.04
C GLN A 1102 -34.64 -26.76 2.07
N GLN A 1103 -33.36 -27.11 1.95
CA GLN A 1103 -32.30 -26.48 2.77
C GLN A 1103 -32.18 -24.97 2.49
N GLY A 1104 -32.40 -24.53 1.26
CA GLY A 1104 -32.44 -23.12 0.91
C GLY A 1104 -33.62 -22.37 1.55
N GLU A 1105 -34.79 -23.01 1.64
CA GLU A 1105 -35.96 -22.43 2.32
C GLU A 1105 -35.81 -22.38 3.84
N ASP A 1106 -35.20 -23.40 4.45
CA ASP A 1106 -34.97 -23.46 5.89
C ASP A 1106 -33.75 -22.62 6.33
N PHE A 1107 -32.92 -22.13 5.40
CA PHE A 1107 -31.67 -21.39 5.67
C PHE A 1107 -31.86 -20.20 6.62
N SER A 1108 -32.96 -19.44 6.46
CA SER A 1108 -33.25 -18.23 7.24
C SER A 1108 -34.17 -18.47 8.45
N LYS A 1109 -34.67 -19.68 8.66
CA LYS A 1109 -35.78 -19.97 9.59
C LYS A 1109 -35.44 -19.74 11.06
N ASN A 1110 -34.18 -19.96 11.44
CA ASN A 1110 -33.72 -19.92 12.83
C ASN A 1110 -32.88 -18.66 13.17
N GLN A 1111 -32.81 -17.67 12.27
CA GLN A 1111 -31.97 -16.49 12.46
C GLN A 1111 -32.73 -15.36 13.16
N ARG A 1112 -32.17 -14.81 14.26
CA ARG A 1112 -32.70 -13.57 14.88
C ARG A 1112 -32.24 -12.34 14.11
N PHE A 1113 -33.04 -11.28 14.14
CA PHE A 1113 -32.78 -10.03 13.42
C PHE A 1113 -31.43 -9.35 13.78
N TRP A 1114 -30.83 -9.59 14.94
CA TRP A 1114 -29.52 -9.04 15.33
C TRP A 1114 -28.46 -10.12 15.62
N THR A 1115 -28.45 -11.22 14.87
CA THR A 1115 -27.41 -12.24 14.98
C THR A 1115 -26.10 -11.72 14.37
N LEU A 1116 -25.11 -11.44 15.22
CA LEU A 1116 -23.72 -11.19 14.80
C LEU A 1116 -22.91 -12.48 14.92
N PRO A 1117 -22.04 -12.82 13.96
CA PRO A 1117 -21.27 -14.08 13.96
C PRO A 1117 -20.43 -14.30 15.23
N CYS A 1118 -20.07 -13.23 15.93
CA CYS A 1118 -19.28 -13.27 17.16
C CYS A 1118 -20.02 -13.87 18.36
N TYR A 1119 -21.35 -14.00 18.32
CA TYR A 1119 -22.16 -14.43 19.47
C TYR A 1119 -22.52 -15.93 19.46
N GLU A 1120 -22.44 -16.63 18.31
CA GLU A 1120 -22.78 -18.06 18.21
C GLU A 1120 -21.61 -19.00 18.55
N LYS A 1121 -20.35 -18.53 18.52
CA LYS A 1121 -19.18 -19.36 18.86
C LYS A 1121 -19.11 -19.80 20.33
N SER A 1122 -19.99 -19.28 21.20
CA SER A 1122 -20.09 -19.67 22.61
C SER A 1122 -21.22 -20.66 22.91
N GLN A 1123 -22.02 -21.09 21.92
CA GLN A 1123 -23.18 -21.97 22.13
C GLN A 1123 -23.21 -23.23 21.27
N ILE A 1124 -22.13 -23.57 20.56
CA ILE A 1124 -22.04 -24.88 19.91
C ILE A 1124 -21.48 -25.86 20.95
N ASP A 1125 -22.39 -26.66 21.53
CA ASP A 1125 -22.05 -27.78 22.40
C ASP A 1125 -21.02 -28.71 21.71
N PRO A 1126 -19.90 -29.05 22.36
CA PRO A 1126 -18.91 -30.00 21.84
C PRO A 1126 -19.44 -31.42 21.63
N GLU A 1127 -20.63 -31.76 22.14
CA GLU A 1127 -21.14 -33.13 22.15
C GLU A 1127 -21.68 -33.63 20.79
N HIS A 1128 -21.82 -32.77 19.78
CA HIS A 1128 -22.42 -33.19 18.50
C HIS A 1128 -21.43 -33.62 17.40
N ASP A 1129 -20.14 -33.29 17.51
CA ASP A 1129 -19.12 -33.65 16.52
C ASP A 1129 -18.28 -34.90 16.87
N GLU A 1130 -18.27 -35.36 18.13
CA GLU A 1130 -17.60 -36.62 18.50
C GLU A 1130 -18.36 -37.88 18.03
N ASN A 1131 -19.67 -37.79 17.79
CA ASN A 1131 -20.49 -38.95 17.42
C ASN A 1131 -20.48 -39.32 15.93
N ASN A 1132 -19.90 -38.51 15.04
CA ASN A 1132 -19.85 -38.81 13.60
C ASN A 1132 -18.50 -39.34 13.09
N CYS A 1133 -17.44 -39.29 13.90
CA CYS A 1133 -16.15 -39.91 13.54
C CYS A 1133 -15.96 -41.32 14.13
N HIS A 1134 -16.82 -41.77 15.04
CA HIS A 1134 -16.72 -43.11 15.64
C HIS A 1134 -17.43 -44.25 14.89
N ASN A 1135 -18.13 -43.97 13.78
CA ASN A 1135 -18.88 -44.97 13.00
C ASN A 1135 -18.23 -45.36 11.65
N ILE A 1136 -16.91 -45.21 11.49
CA ILE A 1136 -16.18 -45.66 10.27
C ILE A 1136 -15.20 -46.82 10.55
N GLU A 1137 -15.17 -47.37 11.78
CA GLU A 1137 -14.45 -48.62 12.09
C GLU A 1137 -15.37 -49.79 12.47
N GLN A 1138 -16.48 -49.96 11.74
CA GLN A 1138 -17.20 -51.25 11.68
C GLN A 1138 -17.52 -51.67 10.24
#